data_AF-A0A6M2A5C7-F1
#
_entry.id   AF-A0A6M2A5C7-F1
#
_cell.length_a   1.000
_cell.length_b   1.000
_cell.length_c   1.000
_cell.angle_alpha   90.00
_cell.angle_beta   90.00
_cell.angle_gamma   90.00
#
_symmetry.space_group_name_H-M   'P 1'
#
loop_
_entity.id
_entity.type
_entity.pdbx_description
1 polymer ?
#
loop_
_entity_poly.entity_id
_entity_poly.type
_entity_poly.pdbx_seq_one_letter_code
_entity_poly.pdbx_strand_id
1 'polypeptide(L)'
;MKKLALFFALALPFSLFANPQDPAVAHGKAEFAQKNAKHLQVTASDKAIINWKDFSISFDELTEFLQPGADSVVLNRVVGENLSKLMGKLEANGKVYLLNPNGLLVGTDAVINVNEFLASTLDIVNEKFLQNCCGHLLSGDSKAEIVNLGQINARDGSVFLIGYRVDNQGDIQAPNGQVALAAAQEVLLKPSGQDRVYIRHTLTGEKEDGIGVSNSGTISALEIQLKAEGNPYAKAINHQGKADALKVTEKGGRIFLDAEDGNVEVSGSLVAEGGEVRVLGENVYLSGEAEVNVSSQNGGGTVLIGGDYQGDNPNIKIAERVSIAENVKISADALENGDGGKVIAFANTSTQYAGQVTAQGGPKGGDGGFVEISGKNLGFYGKVNASSPLGKRGTLLLDPVDVEISTGTTTGTISCPFATLDGGVTPNVINNGDLESCLETGMGTDVEINTSSLGMTSDPGNPGTITIKADIDYNKDTSLTLIADQDIILEADVKIENNNNDTPGLTLIAGNDLIIDDSTSTVFPEIRFSGAINITVGNDICMGEKTEIKGNSGAPIVIEVGRDFKMDDNAEVNVNKADLTLIVGRNIETSNNDSINTVPNFEALGGGNIFIEAGCDWISTGSAFTSATNGNITIVVDNAPPNDFRPNEGPCGIKFGGDSAIRTTGQGRIRIYTACHTKNDFSTTIINFPDMQSDAFIGNAFEAAGTPFVNSNIEQWDTWFTDPGQPDPTAGDPFRVYYKCADGNGNGNGGPSNGFPPNGITTIAEEFAIIGGFDPLNFFVTSAAENLLQYDLCAFDNCCNFYNPPYMMGYDRIAYHCCKAAK
;
A
#
# COMPACT_ATOMS: atom_id res chain seq x y z
N MET A 1 -103.98 10.40 20.68
CA MET A 1 -103.27 11.64 21.09
C MET A 1 -102.22 11.30 22.12
N LYS A 2 -100.94 11.63 21.85
CA LYS A 2 -99.83 11.93 22.79
C LYS A 2 -99.39 10.75 23.72
N LYS A 3 -98.11 10.42 23.93
CA LYS A 3 -96.86 11.20 23.87
C LYS A 3 -95.69 10.32 23.42
N LEU A 4 -94.87 10.91 22.55
CA LEU A 4 -93.51 10.52 22.18
C LEU A 4 -92.59 10.72 23.41
N ALA A 5 -91.87 9.69 23.83
CA ALA A 5 -90.81 9.80 24.83
C ALA A 5 -89.46 9.77 24.09
N LEU A 6 -88.85 10.95 23.95
CA LEU A 6 -87.54 11.16 23.36
C LEU A 6 -86.48 10.81 24.42
N PHE A 7 -85.77 9.70 24.22
CA PHE A 7 -84.60 9.34 25.05
C PHE A 7 -83.40 10.18 24.56
N PHE A 8 -82.95 11.11 25.39
CA PHE A 8 -81.78 11.94 25.14
C PHE A 8 -80.52 11.09 25.44
N ALA A 9 -79.86 10.59 24.39
CA ALA A 9 -78.54 9.97 24.53
C ALA A 9 -77.52 11.05 24.89
N LEU A 10 -77.01 11.01 26.11
CA LEU A 10 -75.95 11.86 26.61
C LEU A 10 -74.63 11.44 25.92
N ALA A 11 -74.30 12.05 24.79
CA ALA A 11 -72.98 11.91 24.17
C ALA A 11 -71.96 12.68 25.02
N LEU A 12 -71.22 11.97 25.87
CA LEU A 12 -69.99 12.51 26.47
C LEU A 12 -68.97 12.74 25.34
N PRO A 13 -68.34 13.92 25.24
CA PRO A 13 -67.29 14.13 24.26
C PRO A 13 -66.08 13.27 24.67
N PHE A 14 -65.79 12.23 23.90
CA PHE A 14 -64.50 11.56 23.97
C PHE A 14 -63.45 12.55 23.44
N SER A 15 -62.68 13.15 24.34
CA SER A 15 -61.43 13.77 23.96
C SER A 15 -60.50 12.66 23.48
N LEU A 16 -60.31 12.55 22.16
CA LEU A 16 -59.17 11.84 21.57
C LEU A 16 -57.91 12.60 22.00
N PHE A 17 -57.26 12.18 23.09
CA PHE A 17 -55.96 12.72 23.49
C PHE A 17 -54.89 11.99 22.71
N ALA A 18 -53.94 12.71 22.10
CA ALA A 18 -52.97 12.11 21.19
C ALA A 18 -51.57 11.95 21.80
N ASN A 19 -51.48 12.04 23.13
CA ASN A 19 -50.40 11.52 23.97
C ASN A 19 -50.51 9.98 24.10
N PRO A 20 -49.47 9.28 24.58
CA PRO A 20 -49.47 7.82 24.74
C PRO A 20 -50.70 7.30 25.52
N GLN A 21 -51.28 6.19 25.05
CA GLN A 21 -52.58 5.69 25.50
C GLN A 21 -52.53 4.29 26.11
N ASP A 22 -53.44 4.07 27.07
CA ASP A 22 -53.66 2.80 27.78
C ASP A 22 -52.36 2.20 28.39
N PRO A 23 -51.66 2.94 29.29
CA PRO A 23 -50.47 2.40 29.95
C PRO A 23 -50.79 1.25 30.90
N ALA A 24 -49.95 0.22 30.87
CA ALA A 24 -49.92 -0.87 31.83
C ALA A 24 -48.50 -1.07 32.36
N VAL A 25 -48.28 -0.77 33.65
CA VAL A 25 -46.98 -0.97 34.31
C VAL A 25 -46.73 -2.46 34.52
N ALA A 26 -45.71 -2.99 33.84
CA ALA A 26 -45.29 -4.39 33.94
C ALA A 26 -44.21 -4.61 35.01
N HIS A 27 -43.37 -3.60 35.26
CA HIS A 27 -42.34 -3.63 36.31
C HIS A 27 -42.05 -2.23 36.85
N GLY A 28 -41.61 -2.15 38.11
CA GLY A 28 -41.27 -0.89 38.78
C GLY A 28 -42.51 -0.09 39.20
N LYS A 29 -42.35 1.22 39.36
CA LYS A 29 -43.45 2.16 39.63
C LYS A 29 -43.48 3.22 38.54
N ALA A 30 -44.67 3.54 38.04
CA ALA A 30 -44.88 4.70 37.17
C ALA A 30 -46.21 5.36 37.52
N GLU A 31 -46.18 6.67 37.72
CA GLU A 31 -47.36 7.50 37.96
C GLU A 31 -47.61 8.39 36.73
N PHE A 32 -48.86 8.39 36.23
CA PHE A 32 -49.26 9.11 35.03
C PHE A 32 -50.11 10.32 35.42
N ALA A 33 -49.63 11.52 35.10
CA ALA A 33 -50.29 12.77 35.42
C ALA A 33 -50.55 13.59 34.14
N GLN A 34 -51.81 13.67 33.73
CA GLN A 34 -52.24 14.59 32.67
C GLN A 34 -52.28 16.01 33.22
N LYS A 35 -51.23 16.81 33.00
CA LYS A 35 -51.12 18.18 33.53
C LYS A 35 -52.11 19.12 32.87
N ASN A 36 -52.36 18.91 31.58
CA ASN A 36 -53.39 19.55 30.77
C ASN A 36 -53.69 18.67 29.55
N ALA A 37 -54.61 19.08 28.68
CA ALA A 37 -55.02 18.31 27.51
C ALA A 37 -53.88 17.89 26.55
N LYS A 38 -52.74 18.59 26.56
CA LYS A 38 -51.60 18.36 25.66
C LYS A 38 -50.35 17.85 26.37
N HIS A 39 -50.31 17.79 27.70
CA HIS A 39 -49.12 17.42 28.47
C HIS A 39 -49.37 16.22 29.37
N LEU A 40 -48.72 15.10 29.03
CA LEU A 40 -48.61 13.91 29.87
C LEU A 40 -47.26 13.93 30.60
N GLN A 41 -47.28 13.90 31.94
CA GLN A 41 -46.09 13.69 32.75
C GLN A 41 -46.11 12.28 33.35
N VAL A 42 -45.01 11.56 33.21
CA VAL A 42 -44.81 10.20 33.72
C VAL A 42 -43.69 10.24 34.76
N THR A 43 -44.01 10.01 36.02
CA THR A 43 -42.99 9.85 37.08
C THR A 43 -42.67 8.36 37.21
N ALA A 44 -41.53 7.94 36.69
CA ALA A 44 -41.14 6.53 36.59
C ALA A 44 -39.94 6.22 37.50
N SER A 45 -39.96 5.07 38.18
CA SER A 45 -38.78 4.56 38.90
C SER A 45 -37.69 4.11 37.93
N ASP A 46 -36.46 3.96 38.41
CA ASP A 46 -35.42 3.28 37.63
C ASP A 46 -35.87 1.85 37.24
N LYS A 47 -35.51 1.45 36.02
CA LYS A 47 -35.88 0.18 35.36
C LYS A 47 -37.39 -0.09 35.31
N ALA A 48 -38.24 0.94 35.31
CA ALA A 48 -39.66 0.75 35.09
C ALA A 48 -39.93 0.20 33.67
N ILE A 49 -40.88 -0.72 33.56
CA ILE A 49 -41.35 -1.26 32.27
C ILE A 49 -42.83 -0.91 32.12
N ILE A 50 -43.17 -0.20 31.07
CA ILE A 50 -44.52 0.26 30.77
C ILE A 50 -44.92 -0.27 29.39
N ASN A 51 -45.96 -1.09 29.35
CA ASN A 51 -46.58 -1.51 28.11
C ASN A 51 -47.65 -0.50 27.71
N TRP A 52 -47.72 -0.16 26.43
CA TRP A 52 -48.63 0.83 25.86
C TRP A 52 -49.43 0.21 24.72
N LYS A 53 -50.72 0.55 24.63
CA LYS A 53 -51.49 0.17 23.43
C LYS A 53 -51.11 1.05 22.24
N ASP A 54 -50.85 2.33 22.48
CA ASP A 54 -50.35 3.29 21.51
C ASP A 54 -49.35 4.22 22.19
N PHE A 55 -48.20 4.44 21.57
CA PHE A 55 -47.24 5.46 22.00
C PHE A 55 -47.01 6.43 20.84
N SER A 56 -47.88 7.42 20.75
CA SER A 56 -47.77 8.55 19.82
C SER A 56 -47.84 9.86 20.60
N ILE A 57 -47.28 10.91 20.02
CA ILE A 57 -47.31 12.29 20.56
C ILE A 57 -47.67 13.19 19.39
N SER A 58 -48.85 13.82 19.38
CA SER A 58 -49.22 14.69 18.27
C SER A 58 -48.51 16.04 18.30
N PHE A 59 -48.69 16.80 17.22
CA PHE A 59 -48.26 18.19 17.13
C PHE A 59 -48.77 19.00 18.34
N ASP A 60 -47.92 19.89 18.88
CA ASP A 60 -48.13 20.67 20.11
C ASP A 60 -48.27 19.88 21.43
N GLU A 61 -48.12 18.56 21.43
CA GLU A 61 -48.18 17.77 22.67
C GLU A 61 -46.79 17.51 23.26
N LEU A 62 -46.77 17.27 24.56
CA LEU A 62 -45.57 16.97 25.35
C LEU A 62 -45.81 15.71 26.19
N THR A 63 -44.95 14.72 26.00
CA THR A 63 -44.76 13.64 26.98
C THR A 63 -43.45 13.87 27.73
N GLU A 64 -43.52 13.97 29.06
CA GLU A 64 -42.37 14.26 29.93
C GLU A 64 -42.15 13.10 30.92
N PHE A 65 -40.96 12.53 30.95
CA PHE A 65 -40.54 11.53 31.93
C PHE A 65 -39.70 12.16 33.04
N LEU A 66 -40.16 12.00 34.28
CA LEU A 66 -39.41 12.34 35.50
C LEU A 66 -38.92 11.06 36.17
N GLN A 67 -37.62 10.86 36.14
CA GLN A 67 -36.92 9.68 36.66
C GLN A 67 -36.02 10.07 37.86
N PRO A 68 -35.56 9.13 38.70
CA PRO A 68 -34.72 9.44 39.87
C PRO A 68 -33.42 10.18 39.55
N GLY A 69 -32.82 9.95 38.38
CA GLY A 69 -31.60 10.62 37.93
C GLY A 69 -31.26 10.34 36.47
N ALA A 70 -30.15 10.90 35.98
CA ALA A 70 -29.73 10.81 34.58
C ALA A 70 -29.43 9.37 34.11
N ASP A 71 -28.95 8.52 35.01
CA ASP A 71 -28.66 7.11 34.72
C ASP A 71 -29.89 6.21 34.77
N SER A 72 -31.02 6.70 35.30
CA SER A 72 -32.25 5.91 35.40
C SER A 72 -32.83 5.64 34.01
N VAL A 73 -33.36 4.43 33.80
CA VAL A 73 -33.93 4.00 32.51
C VAL A 73 -35.39 3.60 32.64
N VAL A 74 -36.22 3.97 31.67
CA VAL A 74 -37.61 3.51 31.52
C VAL A 74 -37.78 2.82 30.16
N LEU A 75 -38.33 1.60 30.18
CA LEU A 75 -38.67 0.84 28.98
C LEU A 75 -40.14 1.02 28.65
N ASN A 76 -40.42 1.64 27.50
CA ASN A 76 -41.75 1.77 26.93
C ASN A 76 -41.90 0.75 25.80
N ARG A 77 -42.84 -0.17 25.91
CA ARG A 77 -43.11 -1.19 24.89
C ARG A 77 -44.51 -1.03 24.33
N VAL A 78 -44.63 -0.84 23.02
CA VAL A 78 -45.92 -0.84 22.34
C VAL A 78 -46.35 -2.28 22.08
N VAL A 79 -47.51 -2.66 22.63
CA VAL A 79 -48.12 -3.99 22.47
C VAL A 79 -49.37 -3.97 21.57
N GLY A 80 -49.79 -2.78 21.12
CA GLY A 80 -50.83 -2.62 20.12
C GLY A 80 -50.30 -2.73 18.69
N GLU A 81 -51.15 -2.39 17.72
CA GLU A 81 -50.90 -2.60 16.28
C GLU A 81 -50.43 -1.32 15.54
N ASN A 82 -50.32 -0.20 16.24
CA ASN A 82 -50.03 1.10 15.63
C ASN A 82 -48.52 1.41 15.62
N LEU A 83 -48.07 1.98 14.50
CA LEU A 83 -46.83 2.76 14.37
C LEU A 83 -46.79 3.89 15.42
N SER A 84 -45.65 4.05 16.09
CA SER A 84 -45.40 5.20 16.96
C SER A 84 -45.15 6.47 16.15
N LYS A 85 -46.05 7.45 16.26
CA LYS A 85 -45.91 8.76 15.59
C LYS A 85 -45.53 9.82 16.61
N LEU A 86 -44.26 10.21 16.64
CA LEU A 86 -43.73 11.26 17.51
C LEU A 86 -43.68 12.56 16.71
N MET A 87 -44.72 13.38 16.80
CA MET A 87 -44.90 14.64 16.07
C MET A 87 -44.77 15.88 16.98
N GLY A 88 -44.78 15.68 18.30
CA GLY A 88 -44.62 16.72 19.31
C GLY A 88 -43.29 16.61 20.07
N LYS A 89 -43.33 16.79 21.39
CA LYS A 89 -42.15 16.80 22.25
C LYS A 89 -42.09 15.59 23.17
N LEU A 90 -40.91 14.98 23.27
CA LEU A 90 -40.58 13.98 24.27
C LEU A 90 -39.43 14.51 25.13
N GLU A 91 -39.66 14.71 26.42
CA GLU A 91 -38.65 15.20 27.35
C GLU A 91 -38.38 14.18 28.46
N ALA A 92 -37.13 13.98 28.82
CA ALA A 92 -36.77 13.16 29.99
C ALA A 92 -35.49 13.67 30.65
N ASN A 93 -35.39 13.54 31.98
CA ASN A 93 -34.14 13.78 32.69
C ASN A 93 -33.22 12.55 32.71
N GLY A 94 -33.74 11.35 32.46
CA GLY A 94 -32.98 10.09 32.35
C GLY A 94 -33.04 9.48 30.95
N LYS A 95 -32.92 8.15 30.88
CA LYS A 95 -32.89 7.34 29.66
C LYS A 95 -34.28 6.83 29.31
N VAL A 96 -34.66 6.93 28.03
CA VAL A 96 -35.96 6.48 27.50
C VAL A 96 -35.73 5.46 26.40
N TYR A 97 -36.20 4.23 26.62
CA TYR A 97 -36.22 3.18 25.61
C TYR A 97 -37.65 3.03 25.09
N LEU A 98 -37.84 3.04 23.77
CA LEU A 98 -39.13 2.90 23.10
C LEU A 98 -39.05 1.77 22.07
N LEU A 99 -39.73 0.67 22.37
CA LEU A 99 -39.79 -0.51 21.52
C LEU A 99 -41.17 -0.59 20.85
N ASN A 100 -41.21 -0.58 19.52
CA ASN A 100 -42.44 -0.74 18.76
C ASN A 100 -42.21 -1.58 17.49
N PRO A 101 -42.64 -2.85 17.45
CA PRO A 101 -42.46 -3.70 16.28
C PRO A 101 -43.25 -3.24 15.04
N ASN A 102 -44.18 -2.29 15.18
CA ASN A 102 -44.94 -1.72 14.06
C ASN A 102 -44.23 -0.54 13.38
N GLY A 103 -43.06 -0.11 13.89
CA GLY A 103 -42.28 1.01 13.36
C GLY A 103 -42.35 2.27 14.22
N LEU A 104 -41.51 3.25 13.88
CA LEU A 104 -41.43 4.53 14.57
C LEU A 104 -41.15 5.67 13.58
N LEU A 105 -41.87 6.78 13.74
CA LEU A 105 -41.70 8.00 12.94
C LEU A 105 -41.54 9.22 13.86
N VAL A 106 -40.39 9.88 13.79
CA VAL A 106 -40.17 11.20 14.37
C VAL A 106 -40.45 12.25 13.28
N GLY A 107 -41.51 13.03 13.46
CA GLY A 107 -41.96 14.03 12.49
C GLY A 107 -41.04 15.25 12.41
N THR A 108 -41.16 16.04 11.34
CA THR A 108 -40.27 17.17 11.04
C THR A 108 -40.17 18.22 12.14
N ASP A 109 -41.27 18.51 12.83
CA ASP A 109 -41.32 19.49 13.93
C ASP A 109 -41.11 18.85 15.32
N ALA A 110 -40.87 17.55 15.38
CA ALA A 110 -40.76 16.82 16.63
C ALA A 110 -39.39 17.04 17.27
N VAL A 111 -39.40 17.12 18.61
CA VAL A 111 -38.18 17.31 19.40
C VAL A 111 -38.13 16.29 20.53
N ILE A 112 -37.11 15.44 20.53
CA ILE A 112 -36.82 14.46 21.57
C ILE A 112 -35.60 14.97 22.36
N ASN A 113 -35.77 15.27 23.64
CA ASN A 113 -34.73 15.77 24.54
C ASN A 113 -34.60 14.88 25.78
N VAL A 114 -33.63 13.97 25.78
CA VAL A 114 -33.45 12.98 26.85
C VAL A 114 -31.98 12.87 27.29
N ASN A 115 -31.67 12.04 28.29
CA ASN A 115 -30.27 11.73 28.58
C ASN A 115 -29.70 10.69 27.61
N GLU A 116 -30.40 9.55 27.41
CA GLU A 116 -30.11 8.54 26.38
C GLU A 116 -31.43 8.12 25.73
N PHE A 117 -31.44 7.94 24.41
CA PHE A 117 -32.60 7.46 23.66
C PHE A 117 -32.29 6.14 22.97
N LEU A 118 -33.14 5.14 23.15
CA LEU A 118 -33.15 3.92 22.32
C LEU A 118 -34.52 3.80 21.69
N ALA A 119 -34.60 3.86 20.37
CA ALA A 119 -35.78 3.48 19.62
C ALA A 119 -35.50 2.16 18.89
N SER A 120 -36.41 1.19 19.00
CA SER A 120 -36.24 -0.06 18.28
C SER A 120 -37.54 -0.69 17.78
N THR A 121 -37.47 -1.36 16.63
CA THR A 121 -38.52 -2.28 16.16
C THR A 121 -38.29 -3.72 16.61
N LEU A 122 -37.12 -4.01 17.17
CA LEU A 122 -36.80 -5.26 17.84
C LEU A 122 -37.20 -5.19 19.32
N ASP A 123 -37.37 -6.34 19.98
CA ASP A 123 -37.77 -6.40 21.39
C ASP A 123 -36.58 -6.75 22.30
N ILE A 124 -36.67 -6.32 23.57
CA ILE A 124 -35.79 -6.73 24.65
C ILE A 124 -36.61 -7.53 25.64
N VAL A 125 -36.21 -8.77 25.93
CA VAL A 125 -36.87 -9.59 26.95
C VAL A 125 -36.75 -8.92 28.33
N ASN A 126 -37.86 -8.83 29.08
CA ASN A 126 -37.94 -8.12 30.37
C ASN A 126 -36.85 -8.54 31.36
N GLU A 127 -36.63 -9.85 31.51
CA GLU A 127 -35.62 -10.40 32.42
C GLU A 127 -34.20 -9.94 32.03
N LYS A 128 -33.93 -9.81 30.73
CA LYS A 128 -32.63 -9.34 30.21
C LYS A 128 -32.45 -7.84 30.42
N PHE A 129 -33.51 -7.05 30.21
CA PHE A 129 -33.50 -5.62 30.53
C PHE A 129 -33.16 -5.37 32.01
N LEU A 130 -33.75 -6.14 32.92
CA LEU A 130 -33.54 -5.96 34.37
C LEU A 130 -32.13 -6.34 34.83
N GLN A 131 -31.51 -7.35 34.21
CA GLN A 131 -30.18 -7.86 34.56
C GLN A 131 -29.05 -6.86 34.26
N ASN A 132 -29.06 -6.20 33.08
CA ASN A 132 -28.11 -5.17 32.62
C ASN A 132 -26.60 -5.41 32.87
N CYS A 133 -26.16 -6.62 33.21
CA CYS A 133 -24.76 -6.92 33.51
C CYS A 133 -23.92 -7.22 32.27
N CYS A 134 -24.57 -7.56 31.14
CA CYS A 134 -23.92 -7.98 29.90
C CYS A 134 -24.42 -7.23 28.66
N GLY A 135 -25.24 -6.18 28.82
CA GLY A 135 -25.90 -5.46 27.72
C GLY A 135 -27.34 -5.93 27.43
N HIS A 136 -27.92 -5.35 26.38
CA HIS A 136 -29.27 -5.62 25.91
C HIS A 136 -29.20 -6.37 24.58
N LEU A 137 -29.73 -7.59 24.54
CA LEU A 137 -29.96 -8.28 23.30
C LEU A 137 -31.33 -7.86 22.76
N LEU A 138 -31.32 -7.19 21.62
CA LEU A 138 -32.49 -6.84 20.84
C LEU A 138 -32.70 -7.89 19.76
N SER A 139 -33.90 -8.41 19.64
CA SER A 139 -34.22 -9.43 18.64
C SER A 139 -35.69 -9.36 18.20
N GLY A 140 -35.97 -9.69 16.95
CA GLY A 140 -37.33 -9.86 16.47
C GLY A 140 -37.44 -9.92 14.94
N ASP A 141 -38.58 -10.41 14.46
CA ASP A 141 -38.83 -10.62 13.02
C ASP A 141 -39.51 -9.40 12.36
N SER A 142 -39.58 -8.26 13.04
CA SER A 142 -40.21 -7.06 12.48
C SER A 142 -39.43 -6.59 11.26
N LYS A 143 -40.14 -6.28 10.17
CA LYS A 143 -39.61 -5.60 8.98
C LYS A 143 -39.95 -4.11 8.94
N ALA A 144 -40.50 -3.57 10.03
CA ALA A 144 -40.89 -2.18 10.12
C ALA A 144 -39.66 -1.26 10.22
N GLU A 145 -39.86 -0.01 9.80
CA GLU A 145 -38.82 1.00 9.69
C GLU A 145 -38.86 2.01 10.85
N ILE A 146 -37.70 2.57 11.17
CA ILE A 146 -37.54 3.75 12.01
C ILE A 146 -37.16 4.92 11.11
N VAL A 147 -37.97 5.97 11.08
CA VAL A 147 -37.72 7.19 10.30
C VAL A 147 -37.58 8.38 11.23
N ASN A 148 -36.47 9.10 11.15
CA ASN A 148 -36.28 10.39 11.81
C ASN A 148 -36.31 11.54 10.79
N LEU A 149 -37.31 12.40 10.89
CA LEU A 149 -37.39 13.68 10.15
C LEU A 149 -37.17 14.90 11.06
N GLY A 150 -37.16 14.71 12.38
CA GLY A 150 -37.13 15.76 13.39
C GLY A 150 -35.79 15.86 14.12
N GLN A 151 -35.83 16.30 15.38
CA GLN A 151 -34.64 16.50 16.21
C GLN A 151 -34.59 15.50 17.37
N ILE A 152 -33.47 14.80 17.52
CA ILE A 152 -33.19 13.89 18.63
C ILE A 152 -31.92 14.34 19.35
N ASN A 153 -32.06 14.83 20.57
CA ASN A 153 -30.97 15.33 21.40
C ASN A 153 -30.78 14.45 22.65
N ALA A 154 -29.61 13.84 22.77
CA ALA A 154 -29.11 13.25 24.00
C ALA A 154 -28.17 14.24 24.70
N ARG A 155 -28.41 14.54 25.98
CA ARG A 155 -27.59 15.52 26.72
C ARG A 155 -26.19 14.99 27.02
N ASP A 156 -26.11 13.96 27.87
CA ASP A 156 -24.83 13.35 28.29
C ASP A 156 -24.71 11.87 27.90
N GLY A 157 -25.78 11.28 27.35
CA GLY A 157 -25.83 9.90 26.90
C GLY A 157 -25.82 9.76 25.38
N SER A 158 -26.37 8.66 24.88
CA SER A 158 -26.29 8.24 23.48
C SER A 158 -27.67 8.19 22.80
N VAL A 159 -27.69 8.07 21.48
CA VAL A 159 -28.89 7.78 20.68
C VAL A 159 -28.68 6.48 19.92
N PHE A 160 -29.61 5.54 20.06
CA PHE A 160 -29.62 4.26 19.37
C PHE A 160 -30.92 4.11 18.59
N LEU A 161 -30.84 4.01 17.26
CA LEU A 161 -31.97 3.65 16.40
C LEU A 161 -31.69 2.27 15.82
N ILE A 162 -32.46 1.25 16.23
CA ILE A 162 -32.17 -0.16 15.93
C ILE A 162 -33.40 -0.83 15.34
N GLY A 163 -33.36 -1.29 14.11
CA GLY A 163 -34.50 -1.98 13.52
C GLY A 163 -34.12 -2.80 12.29
N TYR A 164 -35.12 -3.19 11.50
CA TYR A 164 -34.86 -3.78 10.18
C TYR A 164 -34.36 -2.72 9.21
N ARG A 165 -34.95 -1.53 9.23
CA ARG A 165 -34.50 -0.38 8.44
C ARG A 165 -34.50 0.88 9.29
N VAL A 166 -33.51 1.73 9.06
CA VAL A 166 -33.34 3.01 9.76
C VAL A 166 -33.04 4.10 8.75
N ASP A 167 -33.87 5.13 8.70
CA ASP A 167 -33.71 6.30 7.84
C ASP A 167 -33.65 7.59 8.66
N ASN A 168 -32.50 8.26 8.62
CA ASN A 168 -32.31 9.57 9.23
C ASN A 168 -32.29 10.66 8.14
N GLN A 169 -33.30 11.52 8.14
CA GLN A 169 -33.37 12.74 7.33
C GLN A 169 -33.34 14.01 8.20
N GLY A 170 -33.53 13.85 9.52
CA GLY A 170 -33.51 14.91 10.51
C GLY A 170 -32.13 15.15 11.13
N ASP A 171 -32.13 15.60 12.38
CA ASP A 171 -30.93 15.95 13.14
C ASP A 171 -30.82 15.11 14.42
N ILE A 172 -29.64 14.53 14.65
CA ILE A 172 -29.35 13.73 15.85
C ILE A 172 -28.09 14.27 16.52
N GLN A 173 -28.19 14.65 17.79
CA GLN A 173 -27.09 15.21 18.58
C GLN A 173 -26.85 14.41 19.87
N ALA A 174 -25.60 14.02 20.10
CA ALA A 174 -25.14 13.37 21.33
C ALA A 174 -23.70 13.84 21.67
N PRO A 175 -23.50 15.10 22.07
CA PRO A 175 -22.18 15.74 22.10
C PRO A 175 -21.18 15.07 23.07
N ASN A 176 -21.68 14.37 24.09
CA ASN A 176 -20.87 13.64 25.07
C ASN A 176 -21.01 12.11 24.94
N GLY A 177 -21.68 11.62 23.91
CA GLY A 177 -22.00 10.20 23.76
C GLY A 177 -21.93 9.73 22.31
N GLN A 178 -22.63 8.63 22.04
CA GLN A 178 -22.61 7.95 20.74
C GLN A 178 -23.93 8.12 20.02
N VAL A 179 -23.88 8.12 18.69
CA VAL A 179 -25.06 7.86 17.86
C VAL A 179 -24.82 6.58 17.10
N ALA A 180 -25.74 5.62 17.20
CA ALA A 180 -25.69 4.43 16.37
C ALA A 180 -27.02 4.14 15.68
N LEU A 181 -26.94 3.95 14.36
CA LEU A 181 -28.02 3.50 13.50
C LEU A 181 -27.72 2.05 13.10
N ALA A 182 -28.56 1.10 13.47
CA ALA A 182 -28.31 -0.32 13.26
C ALA A 182 -29.48 -1.01 12.55
N ALA A 183 -29.20 -1.66 11.43
CA ALA A 183 -30.14 -2.45 10.64
C ALA A 183 -29.79 -3.94 10.71
N ALA A 184 -30.54 -4.72 11.49
CA ALA A 184 -30.38 -6.17 11.63
C ALA A 184 -31.61 -6.80 12.33
N GLN A 185 -31.66 -8.12 12.41
CA GLN A 185 -32.71 -8.84 13.18
C GLN A 185 -32.28 -9.21 14.61
N GLU A 186 -30.98 -9.28 14.87
CA GLU A 186 -30.44 -9.50 16.22
C GLU A 186 -29.26 -8.56 16.46
N VAL A 187 -29.38 -7.70 17.48
CA VAL A 187 -28.37 -6.70 17.85
C VAL A 187 -28.07 -6.79 19.33
N LEU A 188 -26.80 -6.93 19.68
CA LEU A 188 -26.33 -6.81 21.05
C LEU A 188 -25.84 -5.37 21.29
N LEU A 189 -26.53 -4.67 22.17
CA LEU A 189 -26.13 -3.36 22.67
C LEU A 189 -25.42 -3.50 24.03
N LYS A 190 -24.11 -3.25 24.07
CA LYS A 190 -23.33 -3.24 25.32
C LYS A 190 -23.61 -1.98 26.16
N PRO A 191 -23.51 -2.09 27.50
CA PRO A 191 -23.87 -1.00 28.40
C PRO A 191 -22.84 0.14 28.41
N SER A 192 -21.58 -0.17 28.09
CA SER A 192 -20.47 0.78 28.07
C SER A 192 -19.38 0.27 27.14
N GLY A 193 -18.49 1.17 26.73
CA GLY A 193 -17.38 0.86 25.84
C GLY A 193 -17.41 1.73 24.60
N GLN A 194 -16.39 1.53 23.77
CA GLN A 194 -16.23 2.22 22.50
C GLN A 194 -17.17 1.61 21.46
N ASP A 195 -16.99 0.34 21.10
CA ASP A 195 -18.02 -0.38 20.35
C ASP A 195 -19.12 -0.89 21.27
N ARG A 196 -20.30 -0.25 21.20
CA ARG A 196 -21.50 -0.70 21.93
C ARG A 196 -22.43 -1.54 21.08
N VAL A 197 -22.46 -1.37 19.75
CA VAL A 197 -23.40 -2.05 18.86
C VAL A 197 -22.72 -3.20 18.13
N TYR A 198 -23.24 -4.42 18.31
CA TYR A 198 -22.79 -5.62 17.62
C TYR A 198 -23.97 -6.30 16.95
N ILE A 199 -23.86 -6.53 15.65
CA ILE A 199 -24.81 -7.34 14.91
C ILE A 199 -24.48 -8.81 15.18
N ARG A 200 -25.49 -9.63 15.44
CA ARG A 200 -25.33 -11.09 15.58
C ARG A 200 -25.88 -11.76 14.34
N HIS A 201 -25.01 -12.38 13.56
CA HIS A 201 -25.40 -13.19 12.43
C HIS A 201 -26.27 -14.36 12.88
N THR A 202 -27.53 -14.32 12.48
CA THR A 202 -28.47 -15.39 12.86
C THR A 202 -29.32 -15.86 11.68
N LEU A 203 -29.06 -15.35 10.46
CA LEU A 203 -29.92 -15.59 9.31
C LEU A 203 -29.30 -16.48 8.26
N THR A 204 -29.86 -17.67 8.15
CA THR A 204 -29.93 -18.46 6.93
C THR A 204 -31.13 -17.95 6.11
N GLY A 205 -31.01 -16.80 5.45
CA GLY A 205 -32.06 -16.18 4.63
C GLY A 205 -31.56 -15.81 3.24
N GLU A 206 -32.48 -15.63 2.28
CA GLU A 206 -32.15 -15.12 0.94
C GLU A 206 -31.82 -13.63 0.99
N LYS A 207 -30.91 -13.17 0.11
CA LYS A 207 -30.59 -11.75 -0.05
C LYS A 207 -31.84 -10.95 -0.45
N GLU A 208 -32.31 -10.07 0.43
CA GLU A 208 -33.29 -9.05 0.07
C GLU A 208 -32.58 -7.84 -0.56
N ASP A 209 -33.17 -7.24 -1.60
CA ASP A 209 -32.70 -5.98 -2.15
C ASP A 209 -33.23 -4.82 -1.30
N GLY A 210 -32.36 -3.86 -0.94
CA GLY A 210 -32.78 -2.65 -0.22
C GLY A 210 -31.65 -1.94 0.50
N ILE A 211 -32.03 -0.86 1.19
CA ILE A 211 -31.17 -0.10 2.11
C ILE A 211 -31.53 -0.44 3.54
N GLY A 212 -30.53 -0.84 4.33
CA GLY A 212 -30.67 -1.10 5.76
C GLY A 212 -30.62 0.20 6.57
N VAL A 213 -29.52 0.95 6.40
CA VAL A 213 -29.33 2.27 7.03
C VAL A 213 -29.19 3.35 5.97
N SER A 214 -30.03 4.37 6.05
CA SER A 214 -29.98 5.59 5.23
C SER A 214 -29.74 6.80 6.14
N ASN A 215 -28.81 7.66 5.76
CA ASN A 215 -28.62 8.97 6.39
C ASN A 215 -28.50 10.07 5.33
N SER A 216 -29.53 10.89 5.22
CA SER A 216 -29.53 12.14 4.44
C SER A 216 -29.55 13.40 5.33
N GLY A 217 -29.76 13.22 6.63
CA GLY A 217 -29.77 14.26 7.64
C GLY A 217 -28.40 14.56 8.25
N THR A 218 -28.40 15.09 9.48
CA THR A 218 -27.19 15.39 10.25
C THR A 218 -27.08 14.51 11.49
N ILE A 219 -25.87 14.04 11.77
CA ILE A 219 -25.51 13.35 13.00
C ILE A 219 -24.28 14.04 13.60
N SER A 220 -24.34 14.41 14.87
CA SER A 220 -23.21 14.96 15.62
C SER A 220 -23.05 14.27 16.98
N ALA A 221 -21.90 13.66 17.23
CA ALA A 221 -21.64 12.87 18.44
C ALA A 221 -20.14 12.71 18.71
N LEU A 222 -19.71 12.16 19.84
CA LEU A 222 -18.29 11.75 20.00
C LEU A 222 -17.93 10.58 19.08
N GLU A 223 -18.90 9.70 18.86
CA GLU A 223 -18.75 8.51 18.04
C GLU A 223 -20.04 8.24 17.28
N ILE A 224 -19.91 7.94 15.99
CA ILE A 224 -21.01 7.69 15.08
C ILE A 224 -20.82 6.30 14.49
N GLN A 225 -21.84 5.44 14.62
CA GLN A 225 -21.83 4.10 14.04
C GLN A 225 -23.05 3.90 13.13
N LEU A 226 -22.83 3.54 11.88
CA LEU A 226 -23.87 3.07 10.99
C LEU A 226 -23.54 1.60 10.70
N LYS A 227 -24.41 0.69 11.16
CA LYS A 227 -24.17 -0.74 11.02
C LYS A 227 -25.34 -1.40 10.32
N ALA A 228 -25.05 -2.27 9.36
CA ALA A 228 -26.08 -3.02 8.65
C ALA A 228 -25.61 -4.45 8.36
N GLU A 229 -26.48 -5.43 8.62
CA GLU A 229 -26.23 -6.83 8.26
C GLU A 229 -26.37 -6.96 6.73
N GLY A 230 -25.35 -7.49 6.06
CA GLY A 230 -25.31 -7.54 4.60
C GLY A 230 -26.24 -8.58 3.96
N ASN A 231 -26.52 -9.68 4.66
CA ASN A 231 -27.32 -10.78 4.11
C ASN A 231 -28.75 -10.36 3.70
N PRO A 232 -29.46 -9.41 4.34
CA PRO A 232 -30.75 -8.90 3.83
C PRO A 232 -30.69 -7.68 2.89
N TYR A 233 -29.54 -7.12 2.49
CA TYR A 233 -29.49 -5.86 1.72
C TYR A 233 -28.40 -5.81 0.64
N ALA A 234 -28.78 -5.53 -0.62
CA ALA A 234 -27.82 -5.19 -1.67
C ALA A 234 -27.14 -3.81 -1.50
N LYS A 235 -27.77 -2.85 -0.81
CA LYS A 235 -27.19 -1.53 -0.47
C LYS A 235 -27.30 -1.27 1.04
N ALA A 236 -26.59 -2.05 1.84
CA ALA A 236 -26.73 -2.06 3.29
C ALA A 236 -26.63 -0.67 3.97
N ILE A 237 -25.71 0.21 3.53
CA ILE A 237 -25.58 1.58 4.05
C ILE A 237 -25.56 2.62 2.91
N ASN A 238 -26.32 3.69 3.04
CA ASN A 238 -26.29 4.87 2.18
C ASN A 238 -26.17 6.16 3.00
N HIS A 239 -25.04 6.86 2.89
CA HIS A 239 -24.77 8.12 3.59
C HIS A 239 -24.61 9.29 2.61
N GLN A 240 -25.63 10.14 2.57
CA GLN A 240 -25.70 11.34 1.73
C GLN A 240 -25.63 12.64 2.55
N GLY A 241 -25.91 12.55 3.84
CA GLY A 241 -25.95 13.68 4.77
C GLY A 241 -24.60 14.03 5.38
N LYS A 242 -24.62 14.53 6.63
CA LYS A 242 -23.42 14.89 7.39
C LYS A 242 -23.29 14.01 8.64
N ALA A 243 -22.11 13.46 8.87
CA ALA A 243 -21.72 12.86 10.15
C ALA A 243 -20.50 13.63 10.69
N ASP A 244 -20.63 14.21 11.88
CA ASP A 244 -19.65 15.10 12.51
C ASP A 244 -19.27 14.57 13.90
N ALA A 245 -18.13 13.87 13.96
CA ALA A 245 -17.61 13.29 15.19
C ALA A 245 -16.75 14.30 15.96
N LEU A 246 -17.20 14.64 17.16
CA LEU A 246 -16.63 15.65 18.03
C LEU A 246 -15.37 15.15 18.75
N LYS A 247 -14.43 16.08 18.96
CA LYS A 247 -13.14 15.86 19.62
C LYS A 247 -13.23 16.21 21.11
N VAL A 248 -12.71 15.35 21.99
CA VAL A 248 -12.62 15.62 23.44
C VAL A 248 -11.19 15.48 23.93
N THR A 249 -10.67 16.61 24.40
CA THR A 249 -9.49 16.82 25.27
C THR A 249 -8.14 16.30 24.77
N GLU A 250 -8.08 15.28 23.90
CA GLU A 250 -6.89 14.75 23.21
C GLU A 250 -7.19 13.52 22.32
N LYS A 251 -8.41 12.96 22.36
CA LYS A 251 -8.83 11.86 21.47
C LYS A 251 -9.78 12.40 20.40
N GLY A 252 -9.45 12.17 19.13
CA GLY A 252 -10.31 12.52 18.01
C GLY A 252 -11.62 11.73 18.02
N GLY A 253 -12.66 12.30 17.41
CA GLY A 253 -13.95 11.65 17.21
C GLY A 253 -13.82 10.43 16.29
N ARG A 254 -14.85 9.58 16.23
CA ARG A 254 -14.82 8.39 15.37
C ARG A 254 -16.11 8.19 14.60
N ILE A 255 -15.98 7.77 13.34
CA ILE A 255 -17.12 7.43 12.48
C ILE A 255 -16.87 6.06 11.86
N PHE A 256 -17.78 5.11 12.11
CA PHE A 256 -17.71 3.77 11.56
C PHE A 256 -18.97 3.47 10.74
N LEU A 257 -18.80 3.29 9.44
CA LEU A 257 -19.80 2.70 8.54
C LEU A 257 -19.36 1.26 8.29
N ASP A 258 -20.15 0.30 8.76
CA ASP A 258 -19.83 -1.11 8.72
C ASP A 258 -21.03 -1.92 8.21
N ALA A 259 -20.90 -2.41 6.98
CA ALA A 259 -21.95 -3.10 6.26
C ALA A 259 -21.63 -4.56 5.96
N GLU A 260 -20.77 -5.24 6.74
CA GLU A 260 -20.45 -6.67 6.58
C GLU A 260 -20.50 -7.15 5.11
N ASP A 261 -21.47 -7.97 4.70
CA ASP A 261 -21.62 -8.53 3.33
C ASP A 261 -22.40 -7.67 2.33
N GLY A 262 -22.73 -6.44 2.70
CA GLY A 262 -23.49 -5.47 1.91
C GLY A 262 -22.63 -4.31 1.42
N ASN A 263 -23.24 -3.50 0.55
CA ASN A 263 -22.56 -2.34 -0.01
C ASN A 263 -22.68 -1.10 0.88
N VAL A 264 -21.63 -0.29 0.92
CA VAL A 264 -21.63 1.06 1.50
C VAL A 264 -21.50 2.11 0.40
N GLU A 265 -22.42 3.06 0.37
CA GLU A 265 -22.38 4.21 -0.53
C GLU A 265 -22.29 5.51 0.27
N VAL A 266 -21.30 6.34 -0.05
CA VAL A 266 -21.05 7.63 0.59
C VAL A 266 -21.02 8.71 -0.48
N SER A 267 -21.97 9.64 -0.43
CA SER A 267 -21.99 10.85 -1.27
C SER A 267 -22.02 12.15 -0.46
N GLY A 268 -22.09 12.04 0.88
CA GLY A 268 -22.13 13.14 1.83
C GLY A 268 -20.80 13.38 2.55
N SER A 269 -20.86 13.98 3.73
CA SER A 269 -19.69 14.40 4.52
C SER A 269 -19.50 13.54 5.78
N LEU A 270 -18.26 13.10 6.02
CA LEU A 270 -17.78 12.40 7.21
C LEU A 270 -16.63 13.23 7.82
N VAL A 271 -16.83 13.81 9.00
CA VAL A 271 -15.84 14.69 9.64
C VAL A 271 -15.47 14.14 11.02
N ALA A 272 -14.18 13.90 11.27
CA ALA A 272 -13.67 13.43 12.56
C ALA A 272 -12.29 14.06 12.82
N GLU A 273 -12.26 15.30 13.31
CA GLU A 273 -11.03 16.10 13.44
C GLU A 273 -9.92 15.37 14.26
N GLY A 274 -8.80 15.01 13.61
CA GLY A 274 -7.70 14.24 14.21
C GLY A 274 -8.11 12.85 14.71
N GLY A 275 -9.26 12.37 14.26
CA GLY A 275 -9.92 11.15 14.69
C GLY A 275 -9.81 10.04 13.66
N GLU A 276 -10.81 9.18 13.62
CA GLU A 276 -10.82 8.00 12.75
C GLU A 276 -12.13 7.88 11.97
N VAL A 277 -12.03 7.63 10.67
CA VAL A 277 -13.15 7.25 9.81
C VAL A 277 -12.89 5.87 9.23
N ARG A 278 -13.85 4.94 9.38
CA ARG A 278 -13.85 3.63 8.72
C ARG A 278 -15.09 3.47 7.86
N VAL A 279 -14.90 3.04 6.62
CA VAL A 279 -15.97 2.74 5.67
C VAL A 279 -15.74 1.32 5.13
N LEU A 280 -16.47 0.36 5.68
CA LEU A 280 -16.26 -1.08 5.47
C LEU A 280 -17.54 -1.75 5.00
N GLY A 281 -17.41 -2.71 4.07
CA GLY A 281 -18.49 -3.51 3.52
C GLY A 281 -17.95 -4.45 2.44
N GLU A 282 -18.82 -5.21 1.79
CA GLU A 282 -18.43 -6.06 0.65
C GLU A 282 -17.95 -5.22 -0.53
N ASN A 283 -18.67 -4.13 -0.84
CA ASN A 283 -18.24 -3.15 -1.82
C ASN A 283 -18.44 -1.74 -1.24
N VAL A 284 -17.47 -0.85 -1.47
CA VAL A 284 -17.47 0.52 -0.95
C VAL A 284 -17.39 1.52 -2.09
N TYR A 285 -18.33 2.47 -2.11
CA TYR A 285 -18.46 3.48 -3.15
C TYR A 285 -18.48 4.88 -2.54
N LEU A 286 -17.49 5.71 -2.87
CA LEU A 286 -17.49 7.14 -2.60
C LEU A 286 -17.74 7.88 -3.91
N SER A 287 -18.80 8.69 -3.97
CA SER A 287 -19.25 9.33 -5.21
C SER A 287 -19.75 10.76 -4.99
N GLY A 288 -20.17 11.44 -6.07
CA GLY A 288 -20.63 12.82 -5.99
C GLY A 288 -19.54 13.75 -5.46
N GLU A 289 -19.87 14.57 -4.46
CA GLU A 289 -18.95 15.47 -3.77
C GLU A 289 -18.61 14.96 -2.36
N ALA A 290 -18.53 13.64 -2.17
CA ALA A 290 -18.24 13.07 -0.87
C ALA A 290 -16.96 13.67 -0.25
N GLU A 291 -17.04 14.01 1.04
CA GLU A 291 -15.92 14.57 1.80
C GLU A 291 -15.65 13.70 3.03
N VAL A 292 -14.41 13.23 3.17
CA VAL A 292 -13.92 12.56 4.37
C VAL A 292 -12.81 13.39 4.97
N ASN A 293 -13.02 13.99 6.14
CA ASN A 293 -12.10 14.97 6.71
C ASN A 293 -11.72 14.59 8.15
N VAL A 294 -10.47 14.20 8.32
CA VAL A 294 -9.84 13.90 9.61
C VAL A 294 -8.64 14.81 9.89
N SER A 295 -8.48 15.91 9.15
CA SER A 295 -7.45 16.91 9.39
C SER A 295 -7.57 17.53 10.78
N SER A 296 -6.45 17.92 11.40
CA SER A 296 -6.44 18.50 12.74
C SER A 296 -5.26 19.46 12.95
N GLN A 297 -5.35 20.30 13.99
CA GLN A 297 -4.30 21.28 14.31
C GLN A 297 -2.92 20.66 14.59
N ASN A 298 -2.89 19.52 15.28
CA ASN A 298 -1.67 18.94 15.86
C ASN A 298 -1.35 17.53 15.34
N GLY A 299 -1.65 17.26 14.07
CA GLY A 299 -1.49 15.95 13.42
C GLY A 299 -2.76 15.49 12.70
N GLY A 300 -2.61 14.81 11.56
CA GLY A 300 -3.74 14.24 10.83
C GLY A 300 -4.34 13.00 11.51
N GLY A 301 -5.62 12.73 11.25
CA GLY A 301 -6.29 11.51 11.70
C GLY A 301 -6.08 10.31 10.78
N THR A 302 -6.93 9.29 10.92
CA THR A 302 -6.89 8.05 10.13
C THR A 302 -8.17 7.85 9.32
N VAL A 303 -8.04 7.45 8.05
CA VAL A 303 -9.13 7.04 7.17
C VAL A 303 -8.85 5.64 6.64
N LEU A 304 -9.79 4.72 6.84
CA LEU A 304 -9.76 3.35 6.31
C LEU A 304 -11.00 3.11 5.43
N ILE A 305 -10.79 2.90 4.14
CA ILE A 305 -11.85 2.66 3.15
C ILE A 305 -11.63 1.27 2.55
N GLY A 306 -12.58 0.38 2.76
CA GLY A 306 -12.54 -1.00 2.27
C GLY A 306 -11.56 -1.92 2.99
N GLY A 307 -10.49 -1.43 3.62
CA GLY A 307 -9.54 -2.26 4.35
C GLY A 307 -8.56 -1.45 5.20
N ASP A 308 -7.63 -2.16 5.83
CA ASP A 308 -6.45 -1.59 6.51
C ASP A 308 -5.19 -1.91 5.68
N TYR A 309 -4.01 -1.58 6.21
CA TYR A 309 -2.71 -1.72 5.56
C TYR A 309 -2.52 -3.10 4.93
N GLN A 310 -2.34 -3.12 3.61
CA GLN A 310 -2.15 -4.33 2.78
C GLN A 310 -3.24 -5.40 2.95
N GLY A 311 -4.38 -5.08 3.57
CA GLY A 311 -5.39 -6.07 3.93
C GLY A 311 -4.99 -7.03 5.06
N ASP A 312 -3.88 -6.80 5.76
CA ASP A 312 -3.30 -7.79 6.69
C ASP A 312 -3.93 -7.80 8.09
N ASN A 313 -4.85 -6.88 8.38
CA ASN A 313 -5.50 -6.80 9.68
C ASN A 313 -6.73 -7.72 9.74
N PRO A 314 -6.68 -8.88 10.43
CA PRO A 314 -7.80 -9.82 10.46
C PRO A 314 -9.03 -9.31 11.22
N ASN A 315 -8.91 -8.18 11.92
CA ASN A 315 -10.03 -7.56 12.63
C ASN A 315 -10.79 -6.52 11.77
N ILE A 316 -10.31 -6.23 10.56
CA ILE A 316 -10.95 -5.31 9.62
C ILE A 316 -11.42 -6.13 8.43
N LYS A 317 -12.72 -6.08 8.13
CA LYS A 317 -13.24 -6.71 6.91
C LYS A 317 -12.61 -6.02 5.71
N ILE A 318 -12.11 -6.82 4.79
CA ILE A 318 -11.62 -6.37 3.49
C ILE A 318 -12.79 -6.34 2.51
N ALA A 319 -12.97 -5.23 1.81
CA ALA A 319 -13.93 -5.09 0.73
C ALA A 319 -13.44 -5.84 -0.51
N GLU A 320 -14.34 -6.44 -1.26
CA GLU A 320 -14.02 -6.98 -2.58
C GLU A 320 -13.73 -5.87 -3.58
N ARG A 321 -14.46 -4.75 -3.50
CA ARG A 321 -14.30 -3.62 -4.43
C ARG A 321 -14.37 -2.27 -3.73
N VAL A 322 -13.48 -1.36 -4.11
CA VAL A 322 -13.51 0.05 -3.72
C VAL A 322 -13.59 0.91 -4.98
N SER A 323 -14.47 1.91 -4.99
CA SER A 323 -14.55 2.92 -6.05
C SER A 323 -14.64 4.31 -5.44
N ILE A 324 -13.72 5.20 -5.81
CA ILE A 324 -13.64 6.59 -5.34
C ILE A 324 -13.67 7.50 -6.57
N ALA A 325 -14.74 8.28 -6.72
CA ALA A 325 -14.95 9.14 -7.89
C ALA A 325 -14.09 10.43 -7.88
N GLU A 326 -13.99 11.08 -9.04
CA GLU A 326 -13.09 12.23 -9.30
C GLU A 326 -13.28 13.42 -8.34
N ASN A 327 -14.54 13.72 -7.97
CA ASN A 327 -14.87 14.87 -7.14
C ASN A 327 -14.83 14.58 -5.63
N VAL A 328 -14.44 13.35 -5.23
CA VAL A 328 -14.31 12.96 -3.83
C VAL A 328 -13.05 13.56 -3.22
N LYS A 329 -13.16 14.07 -1.99
CA LYS A 329 -12.04 14.63 -1.22
C LYS A 329 -11.85 13.88 0.08
N ILE A 330 -10.61 13.48 0.34
CA ILE A 330 -10.19 12.82 1.58
C ILE A 330 -9.02 13.61 2.16
N SER A 331 -9.16 14.13 3.38
CA SER A 331 -8.15 14.98 4.00
C SER A 331 -7.77 14.50 5.39
N ALA A 332 -6.48 14.36 5.61
CA ALA A 332 -5.84 13.94 6.86
C ALA A 332 -4.61 14.83 7.14
N ASP A 333 -4.73 16.13 6.91
CA ASP A 333 -3.62 17.09 7.07
C ASP A 333 -3.40 17.48 8.54
N ALA A 334 -2.14 17.78 8.88
CA ALA A 334 -1.81 18.59 10.05
C ALA A 334 -1.87 20.08 9.69
N LEU A 335 -2.74 20.85 10.36
CA LEU A 335 -3.04 22.24 9.99
C LEU A 335 -2.07 23.27 10.59
N GLU A 336 -1.38 22.93 11.69
CA GLU A 336 -0.38 23.81 12.30
C GLU A 336 0.96 23.10 12.55
N ASN A 337 0.99 22.09 13.40
CA ASN A 337 2.19 21.34 13.78
C ASN A 337 1.87 19.83 13.82
N GLY A 338 2.86 18.97 13.69
CA GLY A 338 2.68 17.52 13.74
C GLY A 338 2.52 16.88 12.37
N ASP A 339 2.48 15.56 12.36
CA ASP A 339 2.62 14.77 11.15
C ASP A 339 1.30 14.68 10.38
N GLY A 340 1.39 14.53 9.06
CA GLY A 340 0.26 14.14 8.24
C GLY A 340 -0.33 12.80 8.70
N GLY A 341 -1.62 12.60 8.44
CA GLY A 341 -2.36 11.44 8.88
C GLY A 341 -2.16 10.20 8.01
N LYS A 342 -3.01 9.19 8.24
CA LYS A 342 -3.00 7.91 7.52
C LYS A 342 -4.27 7.79 6.68
N VAL A 343 -4.15 7.51 5.38
CA VAL A 343 -5.30 7.24 4.50
C VAL A 343 -5.07 5.93 3.77
N ILE A 344 -6.01 4.99 3.89
CA ILE A 344 -5.97 3.72 3.17
C ILE A 344 -7.27 3.53 2.40
N ALA A 345 -7.15 3.25 1.10
CA ALA A 345 -8.21 2.68 0.29
C ALA A 345 -7.72 1.34 -0.27
N PHE A 346 -8.31 0.24 0.22
CA PHE A 346 -7.87 -1.11 -0.11
C PHE A 346 -9.04 -2.02 -0.44
N ALA A 347 -8.86 -2.89 -1.45
CA ALA A 347 -9.81 -3.92 -1.81
C ALA A 347 -9.12 -5.23 -2.19
N ASN A 348 -9.74 -6.36 -1.84
CA ASN A 348 -9.25 -7.70 -2.17
C ASN A 348 -9.19 -7.93 -3.68
N THR A 349 -10.18 -7.45 -4.46
CA THR A 349 -10.25 -7.70 -5.90
C THR A 349 -9.94 -6.46 -6.74
N SER A 350 -10.60 -5.32 -6.49
CA SER A 350 -10.40 -4.14 -7.36
C SER A 350 -10.61 -2.81 -6.66
N THR A 351 -9.65 -1.91 -6.85
CA THR A 351 -9.72 -0.50 -6.41
C THR A 351 -9.70 0.41 -7.63
N GLN A 352 -10.69 1.30 -7.74
CA GLN A 352 -10.77 2.32 -8.78
C GLN A 352 -10.74 3.69 -8.10
N TYR A 353 -9.66 4.44 -8.27
CA TYR A 353 -9.42 5.70 -7.58
C TYR A 353 -9.25 6.84 -8.57
N ALA A 354 -10.11 7.84 -8.48
CA ALA A 354 -10.01 9.10 -9.24
C ALA A 354 -10.02 10.35 -8.35
N GLY A 355 -10.22 10.18 -7.03
CA GLY A 355 -10.43 11.29 -6.10
C GLY A 355 -9.15 12.09 -5.76
N GLN A 356 -9.25 12.88 -4.70
CA GLN A 356 -8.15 13.67 -4.16
C GLN A 356 -7.91 13.30 -2.69
N VAL A 357 -6.66 12.97 -2.36
CA VAL A 357 -6.22 12.65 -0.99
C VAL A 357 -5.14 13.64 -0.56
N THR A 358 -5.28 14.21 0.64
CA THR A 358 -4.24 15.02 1.29
C THR A 358 -3.89 14.47 2.67
N ALA A 359 -2.60 14.38 2.97
CA ALA A 359 -2.06 13.94 4.26
C ALA A 359 -0.77 14.73 4.57
N GLN A 360 -0.83 16.06 4.52
CA GLN A 360 0.34 16.91 4.64
C GLN A 360 0.80 17.09 6.08
N GLY A 361 2.12 17.20 6.26
CA GLY A 361 2.74 17.62 7.52
C GLY A 361 2.49 19.08 7.85
N GLY A 362 2.54 19.42 9.13
CA GLY A 362 2.20 20.74 9.63
C GLY A 362 3.13 21.85 9.11
N PRO A 363 2.61 23.05 8.77
CA PRO A 363 3.42 24.15 8.26
C PRO A 363 4.46 24.69 9.25
N LYS A 364 4.32 24.39 10.56
CA LYS A 364 5.27 24.77 11.61
C LYS A 364 6.21 23.61 12.02
N GLY A 365 6.01 22.41 11.47
CA GLY A 365 6.80 21.21 11.79
C GLY A 365 5.95 19.93 11.70
N GLY A 366 6.61 18.80 11.48
CA GLY A 366 6.01 17.47 11.34
C GLY A 366 6.30 16.83 9.97
N ASP A 367 6.30 15.52 9.90
CA ASP A 367 6.51 14.75 8.67
C ASP A 367 5.21 14.65 7.86
N GLY A 368 5.32 14.33 6.57
CA GLY A 368 4.17 14.01 5.73
C GLY A 368 3.55 12.68 6.14
N GLY A 369 2.29 12.50 5.80
CA GLY A 369 1.50 11.33 6.17
C GLY A 369 1.73 10.11 5.28
N PHE A 370 0.95 9.07 5.53
CA PHE A 370 0.99 7.83 4.75
C PHE A 370 -0.33 7.64 4.00
N VAL A 371 -0.23 7.35 2.70
CA VAL A 371 -1.38 7.07 1.83
C VAL A 371 -1.17 5.73 1.14
N GLU A 372 -2.17 4.85 1.18
CA GLU A 372 -2.20 3.61 0.40
C GLU A 372 -3.46 3.56 -0.46
N ILE A 373 -3.29 3.32 -1.76
CA ILE A 373 -4.38 3.12 -2.71
C ILE A 373 -4.09 1.83 -3.49
N SER A 374 -4.64 0.72 -3.01
CA SER A 374 -4.17 -0.61 -3.40
C SER A 374 -5.31 -1.61 -3.62
N GLY A 375 -5.00 -2.70 -4.29
CA GLY A 375 -5.91 -3.80 -4.57
C GLY A 375 -5.46 -4.57 -5.80
N LYS A 376 -5.80 -5.85 -5.91
CA LYS A 376 -5.27 -6.74 -6.95
C LYS A 376 -5.38 -6.17 -8.36
N ASN A 377 -6.54 -5.57 -8.66
CA ASN A 377 -6.79 -4.80 -9.87
C ASN A 377 -6.91 -3.31 -9.53
N LEU A 378 -5.87 -2.54 -9.80
CA LEU A 378 -5.81 -1.11 -9.52
C LEU A 378 -6.05 -0.27 -10.79
N GLY A 379 -6.95 0.71 -10.69
CA GLY A 379 -7.02 1.84 -11.60
C GLY A 379 -6.75 3.11 -10.81
N PHE A 380 -5.63 3.79 -11.11
CA PHE A 380 -5.21 5.00 -10.40
C PHE A 380 -5.24 6.21 -11.36
N TYR A 381 -6.14 7.14 -11.08
CA TYR A 381 -6.48 8.32 -11.91
C TYR A 381 -6.66 9.59 -11.07
N GLY A 382 -6.27 9.53 -9.80
CA GLY A 382 -6.53 10.59 -8.81
C GLY A 382 -5.25 11.26 -8.34
N LYS A 383 -5.39 12.19 -7.40
CA LYS A 383 -4.27 12.97 -6.89
C LYS A 383 -3.99 12.65 -5.44
N VAL A 384 -2.72 12.61 -5.07
CA VAL A 384 -2.27 12.43 -3.69
C VAL A 384 -1.24 13.51 -3.35
N ASN A 385 -1.38 14.11 -2.17
CA ASN A 385 -0.38 15.02 -1.62
C ASN A 385 -0.14 14.70 -0.14
N ALA A 386 0.97 14.04 0.15
CA ALA A 386 1.46 13.78 1.50
C ALA A 386 2.74 14.57 1.80
N SER A 387 2.90 15.76 1.20
CA SER A 387 4.10 16.57 1.36
C SER A 387 4.24 17.16 2.78
N SER A 388 5.46 17.55 3.17
CA SER A 388 5.72 18.30 4.39
C SER A 388 6.60 19.53 4.13
N PRO A 389 6.25 20.71 4.67
CA PRO A 389 7.08 21.92 4.58
C PRO A 389 8.44 21.86 5.29
N LEU A 390 8.52 21.16 6.42
CA LEU A 390 9.65 21.25 7.37
C LEU A 390 10.13 19.89 7.89
N GLY A 391 9.42 18.80 7.59
CA GLY A 391 9.77 17.43 7.95
C GLY A 391 10.13 16.58 6.74
N LYS A 392 10.19 15.27 6.95
CA LYS A 392 10.26 14.29 5.86
C LYS A 392 8.96 14.33 5.07
N ARG A 393 9.05 14.02 3.78
CA ARG A 393 7.85 13.79 2.97
C ARG A 393 7.14 12.52 3.42
N GLY A 394 5.85 12.49 3.14
CA GLY A 394 5.03 11.31 3.26
C GLY A 394 5.14 10.41 2.03
N THR A 395 4.49 9.26 2.12
CA THR A 395 4.57 8.20 1.12
C THR A 395 3.20 7.87 0.55
N LEU A 396 3.15 7.61 -0.76
CA LEU A 396 2.07 6.92 -1.45
C LEU A 396 2.51 5.48 -1.77
N LEU A 397 1.80 4.50 -1.24
CA LEU A 397 1.93 3.09 -1.60
C LEU A 397 0.84 2.68 -2.59
N LEU A 398 1.25 2.07 -3.70
CA LEU A 398 0.37 1.42 -4.66
C LEU A 398 0.77 -0.05 -4.75
N ASP A 399 -0.15 -0.96 -4.45
CA ASP A 399 0.11 -2.39 -4.38
C ASP A 399 -0.90 -3.25 -5.17
N PRO A 400 -0.76 -3.33 -6.51
CA PRO A 400 -1.53 -4.24 -7.37
C PRO A 400 -0.75 -5.49 -7.75
N VAL A 401 -1.40 -6.45 -8.44
CA VAL A 401 -0.71 -7.67 -8.91
C VAL A 401 0.28 -7.39 -10.04
N ASP A 402 -0.13 -6.57 -11.01
CA ASP A 402 0.71 -6.09 -12.11
C ASP A 402 0.57 -4.58 -12.20
N VAL A 403 1.46 -3.90 -12.94
CA VAL A 403 1.29 -2.49 -13.30
C VAL A 403 1.72 -2.23 -14.74
N GLU A 404 0.91 -1.48 -15.46
CA GLU A 404 1.33 -0.72 -16.64
C GLU A 404 1.25 0.78 -16.34
N ILE A 405 2.37 1.50 -16.47
CA ILE A 405 2.42 2.96 -16.44
C ILE A 405 2.36 3.45 -17.89
N SER A 406 1.31 4.17 -18.25
CA SER A 406 1.12 4.62 -19.63
C SER A 406 0.41 5.97 -19.74
N THR A 407 0.39 6.55 -20.94
CA THR A 407 -0.41 7.76 -21.26
C THR A 407 -1.89 7.44 -21.43
N GLY A 408 -2.29 6.18 -21.28
CA GLY A 408 -3.64 5.70 -21.56
C GLY A 408 -4.69 6.48 -20.78
N THR A 409 -5.43 7.36 -21.47
CA THR A 409 -6.70 7.86 -20.98
C THR A 409 -7.75 6.77 -21.25
N THR A 410 -8.14 6.03 -20.23
CA THR A 410 -9.46 5.39 -20.32
C THR A 410 -10.46 6.39 -19.76
N THR A 411 -11.26 6.97 -20.66
CA THR A 411 -12.47 7.72 -20.33
C THR A 411 -13.53 6.79 -19.74
N GLY A 412 -13.19 6.09 -18.66
CA GLY A 412 -14.14 5.36 -17.84
C GLY A 412 -14.88 6.38 -17.02
N THR A 413 -16.01 6.87 -17.54
CA THR A 413 -16.98 7.53 -16.67
C THR A 413 -17.34 6.52 -15.58
N ILE A 414 -16.91 6.74 -14.34
CA ILE A 414 -17.31 5.93 -13.19
C ILE A 414 -18.83 6.13 -13.02
N SER A 415 -19.61 5.29 -13.68
CA SER A 415 -21.07 5.38 -13.68
C SER A 415 -21.63 4.49 -12.58
N CYS A 416 -22.09 5.11 -11.49
CA CYS A 416 -22.86 4.42 -10.45
C CYS A 416 -24.32 4.24 -10.87
N PRO A 417 -25.03 3.15 -10.46
CA PRO A 417 -24.55 1.92 -9.82
C PRO A 417 -24.21 0.87 -10.89
N PHE A 418 -23.08 0.16 -10.76
CA PHE A 418 -22.56 -0.70 -11.82
C PHE A 418 -23.56 -1.77 -12.30
N ALA A 419 -23.93 -1.68 -13.58
CA ALA A 419 -23.95 -2.85 -14.44
C ALA A 419 -22.49 -3.20 -14.74
N THR A 420 -22.08 -4.46 -14.52
CA THR A 420 -20.85 -5.12 -15.03
C THR A 420 -19.74 -4.20 -15.55
N LEU A 421 -18.57 -4.21 -14.90
CA LEU A 421 -17.32 -3.96 -15.60
C LEU A 421 -17.21 -4.96 -16.75
N ASP A 422 -17.75 -4.58 -17.91
CA ASP A 422 -17.61 -5.31 -19.16
C ASP A 422 -17.39 -4.24 -20.24
N GLY A 423 -16.14 -4.11 -20.67
CA GLY A 423 -15.76 -3.31 -21.83
C GLY A 423 -14.80 -2.14 -21.57
N GLY A 424 -13.50 -2.44 -21.46
CA GLY A 424 -12.47 -1.57 -22.05
C GLY A 424 -11.46 -0.87 -21.13
N VAL A 425 -11.55 -1.00 -19.80
CA VAL A 425 -10.46 -0.60 -18.90
C VAL A 425 -9.52 -1.80 -18.77
N THR A 426 -8.28 -1.68 -19.23
CA THR A 426 -7.26 -2.66 -18.89
C THR A 426 -7.01 -2.52 -17.38
N PRO A 427 -7.28 -3.57 -16.57
CA PRO A 427 -6.96 -3.52 -15.15
C PRO A 427 -5.46 -3.27 -14.97
N ASN A 428 -5.06 -2.64 -13.86
CA ASN A 428 -3.66 -2.38 -13.51
C ASN A 428 -2.95 -1.29 -14.31
N VAL A 429 -3.66 -0.20 -14.64
CA VAL A 429 -3.06 0.98 -15.29
C VAL A 429 -2.92 2.13 -14.30
N ILE A 430 -1.73 2.73 -14.28
CA ILE A 430 -1.42 4.02 -13.64
C ILE A 430 -1.17 5.04 -14.74
N ASN A 431 -1.89 6.16 -14.70
CA ASN A 431 -1.63 7.27 -15.63
C ASN A 431 -0.31 7.95 -15.25
N ASN A 432 0.61 8.10 -16.20
CA ASN A 432 1.92 8.71 -15.95
C ASN A 432 1.81 10.16 -15.45
N GLY A 433 0.89 10.97 -15.99
CA GLY A 433 0.68 12.35 -15.55
C GLY A 433 0.12 12.49 -14.14
N ASP A 434 -0.74 11.56 -13.70
CA ASP A 434 -1.24 11.54 -12.32
C ASP A 434 -0.13 11.10 -11.33
N LEU A 435 0.71 10.15 -11.73
CA LEU A 435 1.91 9.74 -10.97
C LEU A 435 2.90 10.90 -10.84
N GLU A 436 3.25 11.56 -11.95
CA GLU A 436 4.08 12.76 -11.98
C GLU A 436 3.49 13.86 -11.10
N SER A 437 2.17 14.09 -11.15
CA SER A 437 1.51 15.07 -10.29
C SER A 437 1.70 14.76 -8.80
N CYS A 438 1.72 13.50 -8.39
CA CYS A 438 1.95 13.12 -6.98
C CYS A 438 3.39 13.43 -6.55
N LEU A 439 4.35 13.14 -7.43
CA LEU A 439 5.77 13.41 -7.24
C LEU A 439 6.06 14.94 -7.25
N GLU A 440 5.33 15.70 -8.07
CA GLU A 440 5.60 17.13 -8.28
C GLU A 440 4.86 18.10 -7.33
N THR A 441 3.70 17.70 -6.78
CA THR A 441 2.82 18.63 -6.06
C THR A 441 3.44 19.15 -4.75
N GLY A 442 3.50 20.47 -4.59
CA GLY A 442 3.99 21.11 -3.36
C GLY A 442 5.48 20.85 -3.12
N MET A 443 5.79 20.21 -1.98
CA MET A 443 7.14 19.67 -1.70
C MET A 443 7.33 18.23 -2.18
N GLY A 444 6.30 17.65 -2.80
CA GLY A 444 6.29 16.31 -3.38
C GLY A 444 5.89 15.21 -2.38
N THR A 445 5.46 14.07 -2.91
CA THR A 445 5.17 12.84 -2.18
C THR A 445 6.11 11.75 -2.68
N ASP A 446 6.71 10.98 -1.78
CA ASP A 446 7.52 9.81 -2.17
C ASP A 446 6.57 8.69 -2.62
N VAL A 447 6.87 8.00 -3.72
CA VAL A 447 5.98 6.96 -4.29
C VAL A 447 6.65 5.59 -4.26
N GLU A 448 5.92 4.60 -3.77
CA GLU A 448 6.27 3.18 -3.82
C GLU A 448 5.19 2.43 -4.61
N ILE A 449 5.62 1.74 -5.67
CA ILE A 449 4.79 0.80 -6.43
C ILE A 449 5.36 -0.59 -6.17
N ASN A 450 4.55 -1.46 -5.57
CA ASN A 450 4.98 -2.77 -5.12
C ASN A 450 4.01 -3.83 -5.64
N THR A 451 4.47 -4.86 -6.35
CA THR A 451 3.61 -5.98 -6.78
C THR A 451 3.83 -7.25 -5.94
N SER A 452 4.74 -7.20 -4.96
CA SER A 452 5.17 -8.36 -4.17
C SER A 452 4.41 -8.56 -2.86
N SER A 453 3.69 -7.56 -2.36
CA SER A 453 3.09 -7.61 -1.02
C SER A 453 1.73 -8.30 -0.93
N LEU A 454 0.99 -8.46 -2.04
CA LEU A 454 -0.30 -9.18 -2.02
C LEU A 454 -0.19 -10.72 -1.94
N GLY A 455 1.02 -11.27 -1.79
CA GLY A 455 1.23 -12.70 -1.53
C GLY A 455 0.67 -13.63 -2.62
N MET A 456 0.54 -13.15 -3.86
CA MET A 456 -0.01 -13.92 -4.98
C MET A 456 1.05 -14.81 -5.63
N THR A 457 1.63 -15.68 -4.81
CA THR A 457 2.58 -16.70 -5.22
C THR A 457 1.87 -17.76 -6.06
N SER A 458 2.39 -18.04 -7.27
CA SER A 458 2.23 -19.26 -8.08
C SER A 458 1.17 -19.37 -9.19
N ASP A 459 0.42 -18.33 -9.58
CA ASP A 459 -0.39 -18.41 -10.80
C ASP A 459 0.45 -18.04 -12.05
N PRO A 460 0.70 -18.99 -12.99
CA PRO A 460 1.43 -18.69 -14.23
C PRO A 460 0.72 -17.67 -15.14
N GLY A 461 -0.53 -17.30 -14.84
CA GLY A 461 -1.33 -16.31 -15.57
C GLY A 461 -1.40 -14.92 -14.93
N ASN A 462 -0.77 -14.69 -13.77
CA ASN A 462 -0.80 -13.41 -13.06
C ASN A 462 0.66 -12.98 -12.80
N PRO A 463 1.32 -12.35 -13.79
CA PRO A 463 2.67 -11.87 -13.58
C PRO A 463 2.71 -10.84 -12.44
N GLY A 464 3.89 -10.61 -11.90
CA GLY A 464 4.15 -9.62 -10.87
C GLY A 464 4.89 -8.43 -11.45
N THR A 465 4.55 -8.04 -12.68
CA THR A 465 5.41 -7.24 -13.55
C THR A 465 5.03 -5.77 -13.51
N ILE A 466 6.04 -4.90 -13.49
CA ILE A 466 5.87 -3.46 -13.67
C ILE A 466 6.37 -3.10 -15.07
N THR A 467 5.48 -2.62 -15.94
CA THR A 467 5.81 -2.14 -17.30
C THR A 467 5.65 -0.63 -17.41
N ILE A 468 6.67 0.06 -17.88
CA ILE A 468 6.66 1.51 -18.11
C ILE A 468 6.62 1.79 -19.61
N LYS A 469 5.47 2.26 -20.12
CA LYS A 469 5.22 2.56 -21.55
C LYS A 469 5.10 4.04 -21.87
N ALA A 470 5.16 4.88 -20.85
CA ALA A 470 5.13 6.33 -20.98
C ALA A 470 6.20 6.92 -20.09
N ASP A 471 6.77 8.05 -20.55
CA ASP A 471 7.78 8.76 -19.80
C ASP A 471 7.26 9.11 -18.41
N ILE A 472 8.13 8.94 -17.41
CA ILE A 472 7.97 9.45 -16.06
C ILE A 472 9.02 10.54 -15.89
N ASP A 473 8.61 11.79 -16.02
CA ASP A 473 9.52 12.95 -15.95
C ASP A 473 9.07 13.91 -14.85
N TYR A 474 9.93 14.13 -13.84
CA TYR A 474 9.66 15.08 -12.77
C TYR A 474 10.93 15.75 -12.23
N ASN A 475 10.79 16.98 -11.72
CA ASN A 475 11.93 17.79 -11.27
C ASN A 475 11.98 18.04 -9.75
N LYS A 476 11.17 17.31 -8.97
CA LYS A 476 11.17 17.40 -7.52
C LYS A 476 12.12 16.41 -6.88
N ASP A 477 12.50 16.75 -5.66
CA ASP A 477 13.42 15.97 -4.85
C ASP A 477 12.73 14.71 -4.27
N THR A 478 11.75 14.07 -4.92
CA THR A 478 11.00 12.91 -4.40
C THR A 478 11.63 11.58 -4.80
N SER A 479 11.43 10.51 -4.02
CA SER A 479 11.82 9.16 -4.44
C SER A 479 10.70 8.46 -5.22
N LEU A 480 11.12 7.66 -6.20
CA LEU A 480 10.30 6.62 -6.82
C LEU A 480 10.93 5.26 -6.51
N THR A 481 10.13 4.36 -5.93
CA THR A 481 10.51 2.98 -5.65
C THR A 481 9.59 2.05 -6.42
N LEU A 482 10.16 1.17 -7.24
CA LEU A 482 9.45 0.14 -8.00
C LEU A 482 9.93 -1.23 -7.53
N ILE A 483 9.01 -2.03 -7.02
CA ILE A 483 9.27 -3.39 -6.51
C ILE A 483 8.38 -4.35 -7.28
N ALA A 484 8.95 -5.14 -8.18
CA ALA A 484 8.26 -6.16 -8.93
C ALA A 484 8.53 -7.55 -8.36
N ASP A 485 7.49 -8.35 -8.13
CA ASP A 485 7.64 -9.79 -7.80
C ASP A 485 8.29 -10.58 -8.95
N GLN A 486 8.03 -10.18 -10.20
CA GLN A 486 8.70 -10.72 -11.38
C GLN A 486 9.58 -9.68 -12.05
N ASP A 487 9.13 -9.13 -13.18
CA ASP A 487 9.99 -8.32 -14.04
C ASP A 487 9.69 -6.82 -13.89
N ILE A 488 10.70 -5.99 -14.11
CA ILE A 488 10.51 -4.58 -14.43
C ILE A 488 10.88 -4.39 -15.91
N ILE A 489 9.98 -3.80 -16.69
CA ILE A 489 10.14 -3.57 -18.13
C ILE A 489 10.02 -2.07 -18.42
N LEU A 490 11.06 -1.47 -18.99
CA LEU A 490 11.09 -0.05 -19.38
C LEU A 490 11.07 0.05 -20.90
N GLU A 491 9.94 0.50 -21.45
CA GLU A 491 9.75 0.85 -22.86
C GLU A 491 9.74 2.38 -23.09
N ALA A 492 9.88 3.17 -22.01
CA ALA A 492 9.87 4.63 -22.01
C ALA A 492 10.82 5.20 -20.95
N ASP A 493 11.03 6.52 -20.97
CA ASP A 493 12.01 7.19 -20.11
C ASP A 493 11.57 7.25 -18.64
N VAL A 494 12.54 7.13 -17.72
CA VAL A 494 12.35 7.43 -16.30
C VAL A 494 13.37 8.48 -15.89
N LYS A 495 12.93 9.72 -15.73
CA LYS A 495 13.77 10.90 -15.60
C LYS A 495 13.42 11.70 -14.34
N ILE A 496 14.44 11.94 -13.50
CA ILE A 496 14.44 13.02 -12.52
C ILE A 496 15.48 14.07 -12.92
N GLU A 497 15.01 15.25 -13.31
CA GLU A 497 15.85 16.39 -13.69
C GLU A 497 15.93 17.46 -12.57
N ASN A 498 16.06 17.07 -11.31
CA ASN A 498 16.37 18.03 -10.25
C ASN A 498 17.87 18.41 -10.30
N ASN A 499 18.25 19.59 -9.82
CA ASN A 499 19.67 20.01 -9.75
C ASN A 499 20.28 19.81 -8.34
N ASN A 500 19.64 19.00 -7.50
CA ASN A 500 19.97 18.86 -6.10
C ASN A 500 20.63 17.50 -5.86
N ASN A 501 21.87 17.52 -5.39
CA ASN A 501 22.67 16.30 -5.19
C ASN A 501 22.27 15.52 -3.92
N ASP A 502 21.38 16.08 -3.08
CA ASP A 502 20.88 15.47 -1.83
C ASP A 502 19.51 14.79 -2.03
N THR A 503 19.17 14.45 -3.27
CA THR A 503 17.82 13.98 -3.60
C THR A 503 17.65 12.49 -3.35
N PRO A 504 16.51 12.06 -2.78
CA PRO A 504 16.13 10.66 -2.73
C PRO A 504 16.23 10.04 -4.11
N GLY A 505 16.73 8.81 -4.13
CA GLY A 505 17.08 8.12 -5.36
C GLY A 505 15.92 7.43 -6.08
N LEU A 506 16.25 6.84 -7.24
CA LEU A 506 15.48 5.74 -7.82
C LEU A 506 15.82 4.46 -7.06
N THR A 507 14.81 3.66 -6.74
CA THR A 507 15.01 2.27 -6.34
C THR A 507 14.22 1.35 -7.27
N LEU A 508 14.90 0.43 -7.94
CA LEU A 508 14.30 -0.63 -8.76
C LEU A 508 14.65 -1.99 -8.13
N ILE A 509 13.63 -2.78 -7.80
CA ILE A 509 13.79 -4.13 -7.28
C ILE A 509 12.96 -5.07 -8.15
N ALA A 510 13.61 -5.91 -8.96
CA ALA A 510 12.93 -6.92 -9.77
C ALA A 510 13.23 -8.32 -9.22
N GLY A 511 12.19 -9.09 -8.91
CA GLY A 511 12.33 -10.47 -8.41
C GLY A 511 12.93 -11.43 -9.46
N ASN A 512 12.69 -11.17 -10.75
CA ASN A 512 13.29 -11.90 -11.86
C ASN A 512 14.17 -10.98 -12.72
N ASP A 513 13.67 -10.36 -13.79
CA ASP A 513 14.52 -9.63 -14.75
C ASP A 513 14.21 -8.11 -14.77
N LEU A 514 15.22 -7.30 -15.08
CA LEU A 514 15.04 -5.89 -15.49
C LEU A 514 15.35 -5.77 -16.98
N ILE A 515 14.37 -5.33 -17.75
CA ILE A 515 14.47 -5.16 -19.21
C ILE A 515 14.34 -3.67 -19.51
N ILE A 516 15.37 -3.09 -20.12
CA ILE A 516 15.38 -1.71 -20.61
C ILE A 516 15.47 -1.80 -22.13
N ASP A 517 14.34 -1.78 -22.82
CA ASP A 517 14.28 -1.91 -24.28
C ASP A 517 12.90 -1.48 -24.81
N ASP A 518 12.87 -0.84 -25.98
CA ASP A 518 11.63 -0.57 -26.72
C ASP A 518 11.53 -1.53 -27.90
N SER A 519 10.57 -2.46 -27.81
CA SER A 519 10.28 -3.44 -28.88
C SER A 519 9.99 -2.80 -30.24
N THR A 520 9.63 -1.50 -30.29
CA THR A 520 9.33 -0.78 -31.53
C THR A 520 10.55 -0.07 -32.16
N SER A 521 11.71 -0.07 -31.51
CA SER A 521 13.01 0.40 -32.04
C SER A 521 13.05 1.90 -32.45
N THR A 522 12.13 2.71 -31.93
CA THR A 522 12.08 4.16 -32.23
C THR A 522 12.28 5.06 -31.02
N VAL A 523 12.07 4.53 -29.82
CA VAL A 523 12.39 5.16 -28.53
C VAL A 523 13.55 4.39 -27.93
N PHE A 524 14.45 5.07 -27.23
CA PHE A 524 15.56 4.44 -26.52
C PHE A 524 15.42 4.82 -25.06
N PRO A 525 14.81 3.93 -24.24
CA PRO A 525 14.51 4.24 -22.85
C PRO A 525 15.76 4.66 -22.07
N GLU A 526 15.63 5.76 -21.34
CA GLU A 526 16.67 6.31 -20.48
C GLU A 526 16.22 6.34 -19.01
N ILE A 527 17.06 5.82 -18.12
CA ILE A 527 17.01 6.11 -16.68
C ILE A 527 17.97 7.26 -16.41
N ARG A 528 17.47 8.41 -15.96
CA ARG A 528 18.31 9.55 -15.57
C ARG A 528 17.90 10.11 -14.22
N PHE A 529 18.77 10.07 -13.22
CA PHE A 529 18.46 10.57 -11.88
C PHE A 529 19.57 11.45 -11.34
N SER A 530 19.17 12.52 -10.65
CA SER A 530 20.07 13.39 -9.90
C SER A 530 20.38 12.92 -8.48
N GLY A 531 19.51 12.08 -7.92
CA GLY A 531 19.75 11.33 -6.69
C GLY A 531 20.45 9.99 -6.96
N ALA A 532 20.64 9.18 -5.92
CA ALA A 532 21.24 7.85 -6.08
C ALA A 532 20.37 6.94 -6.95
N ILE A 533 20.95 5.97 -7.64
CA ILE A 533 20.19 4.93 -8.33
C ILE A 533 20.57 3.60 -7.69
N ASN A 534 19.59 2.90 -7.12
CA ASN A 534 19.77 1.56 -6.57
C ASN A 534 18.94 0.58 -7.41
N ILE A 535 19.60 -0.43 -7.98
CA ILE A 535 18.98 -1.46 -8.79
C ILE A 535 19.36 -2.82 -8.20
N THR A 536 18.36 -3.62 -7.85
CA THR A 536 18.53 -5.00 -7.37
C THR A 536 17.67 -5.92 -8.21
N VAL A 537 18.28 -6.92 -8.84
CA VAL A 537 17.60 -7.81 -9.79
C VAL A 537 17.93 -9.27 -9.48
N GLY A 538 16.90 -10.10 -9.31
CA GLY A 538 17.06 -11.49 -8.91
C GLY A 538 17.76 -12.36 -9.94
N ASN A 539 17.63 -12.03 -11.23
CA ASN A 539 18.11 -12.84 -12.33
C ASN A 539 18.93 -12.00 -13.33
N ASP A 540 18.37 -11.49 -14.42
CA ASP A 540 19.14 -10.78 -15.45
C ASP A 540 18.76 -9.30 -15.59
N ILE A 541 19.74 -8.46 -15.93
CA ILE A 541 19.51 -7.15 -16.53
C ILE A 541 19.78 -7.24 -18.03
N CYS A 542 18.83 -6.77 -18.85
CA CYS A 542 18.97 -6.68 -20.30
C CYS A 542 18.76 -5.23 -20.76
N MET A 543 19.82 -4.61 -21.28
CA MET A 543 19.79 -3.28 -21.87
C MET A 543 19.86 -3.37 -23.39
N GLY A 544 18.80 -2.92 -24.06
CA GLY A 544 18.70 -2.85 -25.51
C GLY A 544 19.59 -1.77 -26.13
N GLU A 545 19.57 -1.65 -27.46
CA GLU A 545 20.40 -0.70 -28.19
C GLU A 545 20.17 0.75 -27.72
N LYS A 546 21.24 1.53 -27.51
CA LYS A 546 21.22 2.98 -27.15
C LYS A 546 20.48 3.34 -25.84
N THR A 547 20.22 2.37 -24.97
CA THR A 547 19.62 2.62 -23.65
C THR A 547 20.64 3.19 -22.68
N GLU A 548 20.23 4.05 -21.74
CA GLU A 548 21.16 4.69 -20.81
C GLU A 548 20.67 4.56 -19.35
N ILE A 549 21.60 4.26 -18.43
CA ILE A 549 21.43 4.48 -16.99
C ILE A 549 22.41 5.58 -16.57
N LYS A 550 21.90 6.75 -16.21
CA LYS A 550 22.70 7.95 -15.94
C LYS A 550 22.45 8.52 -14.55
N GLY A 551 23.52 8.62 -13.77
CA GLY A 551 23.58 9.34 -12.50
C GLY A 551 24.13 10.74 -12.70
N ASN A 552 23.39 11.75 -12.24
CA ASN A 552 23.79 13.14 -12.26
C ASN A 552 24.64 13.50 -11.02
N SER A 553 25.31 14.67 -11.09
CA SER A 553 26.38 15.15 -10.20
C SER A 553 26.30 14.69 -8.73
N GLY A 554 27.16 13.75 -8.32
CA GLY A 554 27.50 13.52 -6.90
C GLY A 554 26.77 12.38 -6.19
N ALA A 555 25.77 11.75 -6.82
CA ALA A 555 25.06 10.61 -6.25
C ALA A 555 25.44 9.27 -6.93
N PRO A 556 25.65 8.19 -6.17
CA PRO A 556 26.17 6.93 -6.73
C PRO A 556 25.11 6.15 -7.50
N ILE A 557 25.58 5.29 -8.40
CA ILE A 557 24.79 4.18 -8.96
C ILE A 557 25.28 2.88 -8.32
N VAL A 558 24.35 2.10 -7.80
CA VAL A 558 24.58 0.75 -7.28
C VAL A 558 23.66 -0.23 -8.01
N ILE A 559 24.25 -1.23 -8.66
CA ILE A 559 23.54 -2.27 -9.41
C ILE A 559 23.98 -3.64 -8.88
N GLU A 560 23.02 -4.43 -8.42
CA GLU A 560 23.20 -5.80 -7.95
C GLU A 560 22.34 -6.75 -8.78
N VAL A 561 22.96 -7.77 -9.37
CA VAL A 561 22.31 -8.70 -10.31
C VAL A 561 22.61 -10.14 -9.92
N GLY A 562 21.58 -10.97 -9.78
CA GLY A 562 21.74 -12.36 -9.36
C GLY A 562 22.42 -13.27 -10.38
N ARG A 563 22.25 -13.00 -11.69
CA ARG A 563 22.79 -13.83 -12.78
C ARG A 563 23.55 -13.01 -13.81
N ASP A 564 22.94 -12.52 -14.89
CA ASP A 564 23.67 -11.86 -15.98
C ASP A 564 23.34 -10.37 -16.14
N PHE A 565 24.33 -9.55 -16.45
CA PHE A 565 24.15 -8.18 -16.89
C PHE A 565 24.51 -8.07 -18.38
N LYS A 566 23.52 -7.75 -19.22
CA LYS A 566 23.65 -7.74 -20.69
C LYS A 566 23.42 -6.35 -21.26
N MET A 567 24.32 -5.92 -22.14
CA MET A 567 24.23 -4.64 -22.86
C MET A 567 24.40 -4.84 -24.36
N ASP A 568 23.43 -4.36 -25.13
CA ASP A 568 23.49 -4.32 -26.59
C ASP A 568 24.00 -2.96 -27.12
N ASP A 569 24.09 -2.81 -28.44
CA ASP A 569 24.82 -1.76 -29.14
C ASP A 569 24.54 -0.35 -28.61
N ASN A 570 25.58 0.34 -28.12
CA ASN A 570 25.52 1.71 -27.57
C ASN A 570 24.72 1.87 -26.28
N ALA A 571 24.43 0.78 -25.55
CA ALA A 571 23.92 0.91 -24.19
C ALA A 571 24.99 1.54 -23.27
N GLU A 572 24.58 2.38 -22.33
CA GLU A 572 25.50 3.16 -21.51
C GLU A 572 25.13 3.14 -20.02
N VAL A 573 26.11 3.03 -19.13
CA VAL A 573 25.95 3.22 -17.67
C VAL A 573 26.96 4.25 -17.18
N ASN A 574 26.45 5.44 -16.83
CA ASN A 574 27.27 6.62 -16.65
C ASN A 574 27.00 7.32 -15.31
N VAL A 575 28.05 7.75 -14.62
CA VAL A 575 27.98 8.60 -13.43
C VAL A 575 28.86 9.83 -13.57
N ASN A 576 28.46 10.93 -12.92
CA ASN A 576 29.24 12.16 -12.88
C ASN A 576 29.53 12.59 -11.43
N LYS A 577 30.82 12.72 -11.09
CA LYS A 577 31.33 13.06 -9.75
C LYS A 577 30.84 12.11 -8.65
N ALA A 578 30.54 10.86 -8.99
CA ALA A 578 30.00 9.86 -8.09
C ALA A 578 30.54 8.47 -8.42
N ASP A 579 30.35 7.54 -7.51
CA ASP A 579 30.82 6.16 -7.70
C ASP A 579 29.79 5.32 -8.47
N LEU A 580 30.28 4.41 -9.30
CA LEU A 580 29.52 3.35 -9.95
C LEU A 580 29.94 2.01 -9.35
N THR A 581 28.98 1.28 -8.80
CA THR A 581 29.15 -0.08 -8.27
C THR A 581 28.26 -1.04 -9.04
N LEU A 582 28.85 -2.07 -9.65
CA LEU A 582 28.15 -3.13 -10.36
C LEU A 582 28.60 -4.49 -9.79
N ILE A 583 27.67 -5.28 -9.27
CA ILE A 583 27.92 -6.61 -8.72
C ILE A 583 27.01 -7.60 -9.45
N VAL A 584 27.60 -8.61 -10.10
CA VAL A 584 26.89 -9.55 -10.97
C VAL A 584 27.25 -10.98 -10.59
N GLY A 585 26.24 -11.79 -10.27
CA GLY A 585 26.42 -13.14 -9.73
C GLY A 585 26.99 -14.15 -10.74
N ARG A 586 26.85 -13.91 -12.05
CA ARG A 586 27.36 -14.81 -13.10
C ARG A 586 28.15 -14.06 -14.19
N ASN A 587 27.48 -13.51 -15.20
CA ASN A 587 28.15 -13.01 -16.39
C ASN A 587 27.85 -11.54 -16.68
N ILE A 588 28.87 -10.79 -17.13
CA ILE A 588 28.68 -9.51 -17.79
C ILE A 588 28.88 -9.74 -19.29
N GLU A 589 27.86 -9.44 -20.10
CA GLU A 589 27.89 -9.64 -21.55
C GLU A 589 27.64 -8.32 -22.28
N THR A 590 28.57 -7.93 -23.16
CA THR A 590 28.43 -6.73 -24.00
C THR A 590 28.50 -7.08 -25.49
N SER A 591 27.47 -6.71 -26.25
CA SER A 591 27.41 -6.86 -27.70
C SER A 591 27.82 -5.58 -28.41
N ASN A 592 28.50 -5.71 -29.54
CA ASN A 592 28.44 -4.68 -30.57
C ASN A 592 28.29 -5.34 -31.94
N ASN A 593 27.16 -5.13 -32.61
CA ASN A 593 26.86 -5.66 -33.95
C ASN A 593 26.89 -4.56 -35.02
N ASP A 594 27.01 -3.29 -34.65
CA ASP A 594 26.92 -2.17 -35.58
C ASP A 594 28.29 -1.58 -35.96
N SER A 595 28.44 -1.27 -37.25
CA SER A 595 29.68 -0.76 -37.86
C SER A 595 29.98 0.73 -37.56
N ILE A 596 29.42 1.26 -36.46
CA ILE A 596 29.37 2.69 -36.13
C ILE A 596 30.14 2.95 -34.82
N ASN A 597 30.84 4.10 -34.77
CA ASN A 597 31.82 4.59 -33.77
C ASN A 597 31.36 4.72 -32.30
N THR A 598 30.34 4.02 -31.85
CA THR A 598 29.84 4.04 -30.46
C THR A 598 29.63 2.59 -29.98
N VAL A 599 29.75 2.37 -28.68
CA VAL A 599 30.15 1.09 -28.06
C VAL A 599 29.56 1.03 -26.65
N PRO A 600 29.14 -0.14 -26.14
CA PRO A 600 28.68 -0.23 -24.76
C PRO A 600 29.71 0.32 -23.79
N ASN A 601 29.29 1.16 -22.83
CA ASN A 601 30.21 1.82 -21.92
C ASN A 601 29.78 1.79 -20.44
N PHE A 602 30.79 1.78 -19.58
CA PHE A 602 30.68 2.10 -18.16
C PHE A 602 31.56 3.32 -17.90
N GLU A 603 30.98 4.47 -17.52
CA GLU A 603 31.74 5.71 -17.36
C GLU A 603 31.55 6.37 -15.99
N ALA A 604 32.65 6.82 -15.38
CA ALA A 604 32.66 7.68 -14.21
C ALA A 604 33.44 8.98 -14.48
N LEU A 605 32.71 10.09 -14.60
CA LEU A 605 33.28 11.41 -14.85
C LEU A 605 33.59 12.14 -13.54
N GLY A 606 34.49 13.15 -13.60
CA GLY A 606 34.62 14.13 -12.52
C GLY A 606 35.18 13.64 -11.17
N GLY A 607 35.92 12.53 -11.15
CA GLY A 607 36.60 12.00 -9.96
C GLY A 607 35.94 10.78 -9.31
N GLY A 608 34.83 10.28 -9.88
CA GLY A 608 34.13 9.08 -9.41
C GLY A 608 34.89 7.77 -9.67
N ASN A 609 34.75 6.79 -8.79
CA ASN A 609 35.34 5.46 -8.93
C ASN A 609 34.37 4.49 -9.62
N ILE A 610 34.91 3.45 -10.26
CA ILE A 610 34.15 2.32 -10.79
C ILE A 610 34.59 1.05 -10.05
N PHE A 611 33.62 0.31 -9.52
CA PHE A 611 33.79 -1.03 -8.99
C PHE A 611 32.89 -2.01 -9.75
N ILE A 612 33.47 -3.05 -10.35
CA ILE A 612 32.76 -4.10 -11.07
C ILE A 612 33.17 -5.46 -10.51
N GLU A 613 32.18 -6.28 -10.14
CA GLU A 613 32.37 -7.67 -9.74
C GLU A 613 31.52 -8.60 -10.62
N ALA A 614 32.14 -9.65 -11.17
CA ALA A 614 31.46 -10.72 -11.90
C ALA A 614 31.82 -12.08 -11.30
N GLY A 615 30.81 -12.93 -11.06
CA GLY A 615 30.97 -14.25 -10.45
C GLY A 615 31.56 -15.34 -11.35
N CYS A 616 31.63 -15.14 -12.66
CA CYS A 616 32.36 -16.02 -13.57
C CYS A 616 32.97 -15.28 -14.76
N ASP A 617 32.18 -14.87 -15.75
CA ASP A 617 32.69 -14.38 -17.03
C ASP A 617 32.34 -12.90 -17.26
N TRP A 618 33.30 -12.13 -17.78
CA TRP A 618 33.00 -10.87 -18.47
C TRP A 618 33.36 -11.03 -19.94
N ILE A 619 32.34 -11.10 -20.79
CA ILE A 619 32.44 -11.36 -22.21
C ILE A 619 31.99 -10.13 -23.00
N SER A 620 32.89 -9.57 -23.81
CA SER A 620 32.51 -8.63 -24.87
C SER A 620 32.66 -9.31 -26.22
N THR A 621 31.57 -9.45 -26.98
CA THR A 621 31.60 -10.04 -28.33
C THR A 621 31.94 -9.01 -29.42
N GLY A 622 31.97 -7.72 -29.07
CA GLY A 622 32.43 -6.58 -29.87
C GLY A 622 33.30 -5.61 -29.06
N SER A 623 33.37 -4.33 -29.43
CA SER A 623 34.10 -3.31 -28.66
C SER A 623 33.26 -2.80 -27.48
N ALA A 624 33.82 -2.77 -26.26
CA ALA A 624 33.21 -2.18 -25.06
C ALA A 624 34.23 -1.32 -24.26
N PHE A 625 33.76 -0.29 -23.57
CA PHE A 625 34.63 0.67 -22.88
C PHE A 625 34.30 0.80 -21.40
N THR A 626 35.33 0.89 -20.56
CA THR A 626 35.18 1.27 -19.16
C THR A 626 36.12 2.44 -18.88
N SER A 627 35.58 3.62 -18.56
CA SER A 627 36.37 4.85 -18.40
C SER A 627 36.12 5.55 -17.07
N ALA A 628 37.19 6.02 -16.44
CA ALA A 628 37.10 6.91 -15.28
C ALA A 628 37.96 8.18 -15.47
N THR A 629 37.45 9.35 -15.08
CA THR A 629 38.21 10.60 -15.11
C THR A 629 38.63 11.00 -13.71
N ASN A 630 39.94 10.96 -13.41
CA ASN A 630 40.55 11.17 -12.09
C ASN A 630 40.17 10.15 -11.00
N GLY A 631 39.36 9.13 -11.31
CA GLY A 631 38.91 8.10 -10.38
C GLY A 631 39.54 6.74 -10.65
N ASN A 632 39.41 5.83 -9.67
CA ASN A 632 39.94 4.48 -9.77
C ASN A 632 38.95 3.54 -10.45
N ILE A 633 39.46 2.53 -11.14
CA ILE A 633 38.67 1.41 -11.67
C ILE A 633 39.16 0.14 -10.97
N THR A 634 38.24 -0.59 -10.35
CA THR A 634 38.50 -1.91 -9.75
C THR A 634 37.57 -2.93 -10.37
N ILE A 635 38.14 -4.00 -10.93
CA ILE A 635 37.40 -5.10 -11.54
C ILE A 635 37.77 -6.37 -10.80
N VAL A 636 36.78 -7.13 -10.35
CA VAL A 636 36.93 -8.44 -9.71
C VAL A 636 36.17 -9.45 -10.56
N VAL A 637 36.86 -10.50 -11.01
CA VAL A 637 36.23 -11.65 -11.66
C VAL A 637 36.63 -12.87 -10.86
N ASP A 638 35.74 -13.29 -9.95
CA ASP A 638 36.01 -14.43 -9.09
C ASP A 638 35.65 -15.73 -9.81
N ASN A 639 36.44 -16.78 -9.58
CA ASN A 639 36.05 -18.12 -10.01
C ASN A 639 34.93 -18.55 -9.07
N ALA A 640 33.77 -18.91 -9.62
CA ALA A 640 32.79 -19.73 -8.92
C ALA A 640 33.51 -20.83 -8.09
N PRO A 641 33.00 -21.18 -6.89
CA PRO A 641 33.68 -22.08 -5.97
C PRO A 641 34.15 -23.35 -6.70
N PRO A 642 35.30 -23.93 -6.31
CA PRO A 642 36.04 -24.98 -7.06
C PRO A 642 35.25 -26.28 -7.37
N ASN A 643 33.98 -26.33 -7.00
CA ASN A 643 33.05 -27.43 -7.14
C ASN A 643 32.03 -27.24 -8.29
N ASP A 644 31.86 -26.03 -8.86
CA ASP A 644 31.02 -25.81 -10.06
C ASP A 644 31.87 -26.05 -11.33
N PHE A 645 32.36 -27.28 -11.48
CA PHE A 645 33.12 -27.69 -12.65
C PHE A 645 32.14 -27.95 -13.80
N ARG A 646 31.96 -26.96 -14.69
CA ARG A 646 31.17 -27.12 -15.92
C ARG A 646 32.08 -27.62 -17.04
N PRO A 647 32.01 -28.89 -17.46
CA PRO A 647 32.99 -29.49 -18.37
C PRO A 647 32.99 -28.92 -19.80
N ASN A 648 31.99 -28.11 -20.16
CA ASN A 648 31.77 -27.58 -21.50
C ASN A 648 31.83 -26.05 -21.59
N GLU A 649 31.91 -25.37 -20.45
CA GLU A 649 32.05 -23.91 -20.38
C GLU A 649 33.53 -23.66 -20.06
N GLY A 650 34.24 -22.92 -20.92
CA GLY A 650 35.67 -22.65 -20.73
C GLY A 650 35.97 -21.97 -19.40
N PRO A 651 37.26 -21.71 -19.06
CA PRO A 651 37.58 -21.02 -17.81
C PRO A 651 36.86 -19.67 -17.72
N CYS A 652 36.30 -19.39 -16.53
CA CYS A 652 35.79 -18.08 -16.15
C CYS A 652 36.91 -17.03 -16.30
N GLY A 653 36.60 -15.85 -16.82
CA GLY A 653 37.55 -14.76 -16.95
C GLY A 653 37.06 -13.61 -17.80
N ILE A 654 37.98 -12.69 -18.11
CA ILE A 654 37.70 -11.52 -18.95
C ILE A 654 38.05 -11.86 -20.40
N LYS A 655 37.05 -11.77 -21.29
CA LYS A 655 37.15 -12.05 -22.73
C LYS A 655 36.68 -10.81 -23.50
N PHE A 656 37.61 -10.02 -24.02
CA PHE A 656 37.27 -8.84 -24.82
C PHE A 656 37.43 -9.09 -26.32
N GLY A 657 36.37 -8.83 -27.09
CA GLY A 657 36.38 -8.73 -28.54
C GLY A 657 36.67 -7.30 -29.02
N GLY A 658 36.82 -7.13 -30.35
CA GLY A 658 36.96 -5.82 -31.00
C GLY A 658 38.09 -4.93 -30.44
N ASP A 659 37.79 -3.63 -30.36
CA ASP A 659 38.65 -2.55 -29.82
C ASP A 659 38.27 -2.18 -28.38
N SER A 660 37.88 -3.17 -27.57
CA SER A 660 37.49 -2.92 -26.17
C SER A 660 38.63 -2.29 -25.36
N ALA A 661 38.31 -1.40 -24.41
CA ALA A 661 39.34 -0.73 -23.59
C ALA A 661 38.86 -0.39 -22.17
N ILE A 662 39.76 -0.56 -21.20
CA ILE A 662 39.62 -0.04 -19.83
C ILE A 662 40.61 1.12 -19.67
N ARG A 663 40.13 2.31 -19.29
CA ARG A 663 40.92 3.55 -19.30
C ARG A 663 40.64 4.39 -18.07
N THR A 664 41.67 5.00 -17.50
CA THR A 664 41.52 6.09 -16.52
C THR A 664 42.35 7.29 -16.96
N THR A 665 41.86 8.50 -16.74
CA THR A 665 42.59 9.75 -17.02
C THR A 665 43.00 10.45 -15.73
N GLY A 666 44.09 11.23 -15.77
CA GLY A 666 44.58 11.97 -14.60
C GLY A 666 45.32 11.10 -13.58
N GLN A 667 44.93 11.14 -12.30
CA GLN A 667 45.60 10.43 -11.19
C GLN A 667 44.96 9.07 -10.83
N GLY A 668 43.93 8.65 -11.57
CA GLY A 668 43.21 7.40 -11.31
C GLY A 668 44.09 6.17 -11.52
N ARG A 669 43.72 5.06 -10.86
CA ARG A 669 44.40 3.76 -10.97
C ARG A 669 43.45 2.67 -11.45
N ILE A 670 43.97 1.71 -12.20
CA ILE A 670 43.23 0.51 -12.62
C ILE A 670 43.75 -0.71 -11.86
N ARG A 671 42.85 -1.46 -11.23
CA ARG A 671 43.13 -2.74 -10.56
C ARG A 671 42.20 -3.82 -11.11
N ILE A 672 42.76 -4.94 -11.56
CA ILE A 672 41.98 -6.09 -12.03
C ILE A 672 42.37 -7.31 -11.18
N TYR A 673 41.38 -8.01 -10.63
CA TYR A 673 41.54 -9.25 -9.88
C TYR A 673 40.84 -10.35 -10.67
N THR A 674 41.54 -11.43 -11.04
CA THR A 674 40.92 -12.55 -11.76
C THR A 674 41.50 -13.90 -11.34
N ALA A 675 40.64 -14.91 -11.19
CA ALA A 675 41.06 -16.26 -10.87
C ALA A 675 41.53 -17.03 -12.12
N CYS A 676 42.52 -17.91 -11.97
CA CYS A 676 43.10 -18.68 -13.07
C CYS A 676 43.01 -20.20 -12.79
N HIS A 677 42.54 -20.98 -13.76
CA HIS A 677 42.32 -22.43 -13.61
C HIS A 677 43.64 -23.23 -13.68
N THR A 678 44.55 -22.87 -14.60
CA THR A 678 45.90 -23.44 -14.70
C THR A 678 46.92 -22.39 -15.15
N LYS A 679 48.21 -22.61 -14.83
CA LYS A 679 49.34 -21.78 -15.35
C LYS A 679 49.41 -21.71 -16.89
N ASN A 680 48.65 -22.53 -17.63
CA ASN A 680 48.65 -22.58 -19.09
C ASN A 680 47.42 -21.93 -19.75
N ASP A 681 46.39 -21.53 -18.99
CA ASP A 681 45.21 -20.81 -19.54
C ASP A 681 45.55 -19.38 -20.02
N PHE A 682 46.78 -18.94 -19.76
CA PHE A 682 47.34 -17.64 -20.16
C PHE A 682 47.39 -17.40 -21.68
N SER A 683 47.13 -18.39 -22.55
CA SER A 683 47.15 -18.17 -24.00
C SER A 683 45.87 -17.55 -24.58
N THR A 684 44.77 -17.50 -23.82
CA THR A 684 43.45 -17.07 -24.34
C THR A 684 42.87 -15.83 -23.67
N THR A 685 43.41 -15.37 -22.54
CA THR A 685 43.10 -14.04 -21.98
C THR A 685 43.91 -13.00 -22.75
N ILE A 686 43.49 -12.71 -23.99
CA ILE A 686 44.07 -11.63 -24.78
C ILE A 686 43.51 -10.32 -24.22
N ILE A 687 44.21 -9.71 -23.27
CA ILE A 687 44.04 -8.30 -22.97
C ILE A 687 44.71 -7.54 -24.13
N ASN A 688 43.96 -7.36 -25.22
CA ASN A 688 44.40 -6.52 -26.33
C ASN A 688 44.21 -5.06 -25.88
N PHE A 689 45.29 -4.29 -25.86
CA PHE A 689 45.24 -2.85 -25.61
C PHE A 689 45.50 -2.12 -26.93
N PRO A 690 44.46 -1.66 -27.66
CA PRO A 690 44.65 -0.65 -28.68
C PRO A 690 44.81 0.71 -27.97
N ASP A 691 46.01 1.28 -28.10
CA ASP A 691 46.38 2.65 -27.75
C ASP A 691 45.98 3.15 -26.34
N MET A 692 46.83 2.87 -25.35
CA MET A 692 47.01 3.80 -24.22
C MET A 692 47.85 4.99 -24.69
N GLN A 693 47.20 6.03 -25.21
CA GLN A 693 47.80 7.37 -25.19
C GLN A 693 47.41 8.06 -23.88
N SER A 694 48.26 7.91 -22.85
CA SER A 694 48.74 9.12 -22.20
C SER A 694 49.52 9.88 -23.27
N ASP A 695 49.16 11.11 -23.60
CA ASP A 695 49.91 12.05 -24.44
C ASP A 695 51.31 11.55 -24.90
N ALA A 696 51.36 10.76 -25.97
CA ALA A 696 52.58 10.39 -26.70
C ALA A 696 52.20 9.64 -27.99
N PHE A 697 52.08 10.41 -29.07
CA PHE A 697 51.98 10.00 -30.48
C PHE A 697 52.82 8.75 -30.88
N ILE A 698 52.27 7.85 -31.73
CA ILE A 698 52.69 7.48 -33.11
C ILE A 698 51.93 6.23 -33.63
N GLY A 699 51.09 6.40 -34.67
CA GLY A 699 51.15 5.64 -35.94
C GLY A 699 50.57 4.21 -36.12
N ASN A 700 49.44 4.16 -36.84
CA ASN A 700 48.97 3.17 -37.85
C ASN A 700 48.50 1.74 -37.44
N ALA A 701 47.21 1.49 -37.70
CA ALA A 701 46.52 0.29 -38.22
C ALA A 701 47.11 -1.11 -37.93
N PHE A 702 46.31 -1.99 -37.32
CA PHE A 702 46.59 -3.42 -37.24
C PHE A 702 45.46 -4.29 -37.80
N GLU A 703 45.77 -4.95 -38.92
CA GLU A 703 45.10 -6.15 -39.41
C GLU A 703 46.14 -7.28 -39.47
N ALA A 704 45.67 -8.50 -39.13
CA ALA A 704 46.21 -9.81 -39.47
C ALA A 704 47.52 -10.35 -38.82
N ALA A 705 47.31 -11.51 -38.16
CA ALA A 705 48.08 -12.75 -38.22
C ALA A 705 49.59 -12.74 -37.88
N GLY A 706 49.90 -13.38 -36.73
CA GLY A 706 51.16 -14.13 -36.57
C GLY A 706 52.08 -13.63 -35.46
N THR A 707 52.15 -14.43 -34.39
CA THR A 707 53.16 -14.50 -33.31
C THR A 707 53.16 -13.38 -32.24
N PRO A 708 53.26 -13.73 -30.94
CA PRO A 708 52.99 -12.81 -29.83
C PRO A 708 54.23 -11.97 -29.47
N PHE A 709 54.03 -10.67 -29.27
CA PHE A 709 54.97 -9.80 -28.55
C PHE A 709 54.43 -9.57 -27.14
N VAL A 710 55.20 -10.00 -26.14
CA VAL A 710 54.95 -9.73 -24.72
C VAL A 710 55.44 -8.32 -24.39
N ASN A 711 54.54 -7.42 -23.99
CA ASN A 711 54.94 -6.14 -23.39
C ASN A 711 55.33 -6.37 -21.92
N SER A 712 56.45 -5.81 -21.49
CA SER A 712 57.22 -6.18 -20.31
C SER A 712 56.72 -5.61 -18.96
N ASN A 713 55.43 -5.27 -18.84
CA ASN A 713 54.86 -4.72 -17.58
C ASN A 713 53.77 -5.62 -16.96
N ILE A 714 53.75 -6.91 -17.29
CA ILE A 714 52.95 -7.91 -16.57
C ILE A 714 53.87 -8.55 -15.53
N GLU A 715 53.85 -8.06 -14.28
CA GLU A 715 54.55 -8.74 -13.19
C GLU A 715 53.72 -9.93 -12.69
N GLN A 716 54.28 -11.12 -12.85
CA GLN A 716 53.75 -12.37 -12.33
C GLN A 716 54.03 -12.45 -10.82
N TRP A 717 53.04 -12.18 -9.97
CA TRP A 717 53.14 -12.44 -8.54
C TRP A 717 52.67 -13.87 -8.22
N ASP A 718 53.60 -14.81 -8.36
CA ASP A 718 53.51 -16.10 -7.70
C ASP A 718 53.78 -15.83 -6.19
N THR A 719 52.81 -16.13 -5.34
CA THR A 719 52.82 -16.03 -3.86
C THR A 719 52.41 -14.68 -3.24
N TRP A 720 51.25 -14.70 -2.58
CA TRP A 720 50.99 -13.83 -1.45
C TRP A 720 52.03 -14.15 -0.38
N PHE A 721 52.95 -13.21 -0.10
CA PHE A 721 53.63 -12.98 1.18
C PHE A 721 54.87 -12.10 0.91
N THR A 722 54.72 -10.79 1.03
CA THR A 722 55.83 -9.95 1.48
C THR A 722 55.51 -9.48 2.90
N ASP A 723 56.45 -9.78 3.80
CA ASP A 723 56.54 -9.39 5.21
C ASP A 723 55.85 -8.04 5.53
N PRO A 724 55.02 -7.90 6.59
CA PRO A 724 54.22 -6.70 6.90
C PRO A 724 54.99 -5.41 7.19
N GLY A 725 56.29 -5.34 6.89
CA GLY A 725 57.17 -4.23 7.22
C GLY A 725 58.09 -3.75 6.10
N GLN A 726 57.96 -4.24 4.85
CA GLN A 726 58.72 -3.70 3.72
C GLN A 726 57.84 -2.78 2.85
N PRO A 727 58.27 -1.54 2.55
CA PRO A 727 57.56 -0.68 1.60
C PRO A 727 57.55 -1.33 0.22
N ASP A 728 56.38 -1.37 -0.42
CA ASP A 728 56.22 -1.74 -1.83
C ASP A 728 57.14 -0.87 -2.71
N PRO A 729 58.17 -1.45 -3.37
CA PRO A 729 59.12 -0.69 -4.17
C PRO A 729 58.53 -0.06 -5.44
N THR A 730 57.27 -0.35 -5.79
CA THR A 730 56.58 0.14 -7.01
C THR A 730 55.25 0.87 -6.70
N ALA A 731 55.13 1.49 -5.52
CA ALA A 731 53.94 2.22 -5.05
C ALA A 731 53.42 3.40 -5.94
N GLY A 732 53.97 3.58 -7.14
CA GLY A 732 53.61 4.62 -8.11
C GLY A 732 52.95 4.13 -9.41
N ASP A 733 52.78 2.83 -9.63
CA ASP A 733 52.28 2.34 -10.93
C ASP A 733 50.76 2.53 -11.11
N PRO A 734 50.31 3.10 -12.26
CA PRO A 734 48.90 3.44 -12.51
C PRO A 734 48.01 2.23 -12.86
N PHE A 735 48.60 1.06 -13.15
CA PHE A 735 47.89 -0.14 -13.58
C PHE A 735 48.44 -1.40 -12.88
N ARG A 736 47.56 -2.23 -12.31
CA ARG A 736 47.93 -3.52 -11.67
C ARG A 736 46.91 -4.61 -11.98
N VAL A 737 47.39 -5.84 -12.22
CA VAL A 737 46.55 -7.04 -12.32
C VAL A 737 47.01 -8.08 -11.30
N TYR A 738 46.08 -8.58 -10.51
CA TYR A 738 46.31 -9.59 -9.48
C TYR A 738 45.59 -10.88 -9.86
N TYR A 739 46.24 -12.02 -9.63
CA TYR A 739 45.72 -13.32 -9.99
C TYR A 739 45.75 -14.30 -8.81
N LYS A 740 44.76 -15.19 -8.76
CA LYS A 740 44.76 -16.35 -7.86
C LYS A 740 44.70 -17.62 -8.71
N CYS A 741 45.84 -18.30 -8.83
CA CYS A 741 45.95 -19.56 -9.57
C CYS A 741 45.91 -20.76 -8.62
N ALA A 742 45.20 -21.83 -8.99
CA ALA A 742 45.36 -23.12 -8.34
C ALA A 742 46.71 -23.74 -8.75
N ASP A 743 47.54 -24.14 -7.78
CA ASP A 743 48.81 -24.81 -8.08
C ASP A 743 48.55 -26.16 -8.76
N GLY A 744 48.82 -26.22 -10.06
CA GLY A 744 48.60 -27.38 -10.92
C GLY A 744 49.50 -28.60 -10.67
N ASN A 745 49.97 -28.85 -9.44
CA ASN A 745 50.75 -30.04 -9.11
C ASN A 745 49.91 -31.12 -8.42
N GLY A 746 48.93 -31.63 -9.16
CA GLY A 746 48.10 -32.78 -8.79
C GLY A 746 48.44 -34.07 -9.55
N ASN A 747 49.69 -34.29 -9.96
CA ASN A 747 50.14 -35.59 -10.46
C ASN A 747 50.89 -36.35 -9.36
N GLY A 748 50.16 -37.17 -8.59
CA GLY A 748 50.79 -38.19 -7.73
C GLY A 748 49.91 -38.64 -6.57
N ASN A 749 49.49 -39.92 -6.62
CA ASN A 749 48.91 -40.70 -5.53
C ASN A 749 49.39 -40.29 -4.13
N GLY A 750 48.50 -39.72 -3.32
CA GLY A 750 48.68 -39.52 -1.87
C GLY A 750 47.34 -39.20 -1.23
N GLY A 751 46.92 -40.00 -0.25
CA GLY A 751 45.63 -39.88 0.46
C GLY A 751 45.49 -38.59 1.30
N PRO A 752 44.34 -38.41 1.98
CA PRO A 752 43.86 -37.11 2.41
C PRO A 752 44.65 -36.59 3.61
N SER A 753 45.22 -35.40 3.50
CA SER A 753 45.72 -34.65 4.65
C SER A 753 45.21 -33.21 4.60
N ASN A 754 44.10 -33.00 5.30
CA ASN A 754 43.74 -31.87 6.16
C ASN A 754 44.54 -30.57 5.99
N GLY A 755 43.81 -29.48 5.69
CA GLY A 755 44.13 -28.17 6.23
C GLY A 755 44.15 -27.01 5.24
N PHE A 756 43.02 -26.69 4.60
CA PHE A 756 42.75 -25.30 4.20
C PHE A 756 41.81 -24.69 5.23
N PRO A 757 42.11 -23.51 5.82
CA PRO A 757 41.14 -22.81 6.65
C PRO A 757 40.01 -22.28 5.75
N PRO A 758 38.73 -22.35 6.17
CA PRO A 758 37.58 -21.92 5.35
C PRO A 758 37.46 -20.39 5.14
N ASN A 759 38.41 -19.59 5.65
CA ASN A 759 38.19 -18.16 5.93
C ASN A 759 39.13 -17.23 5.13
N GLY A 760 39.27 -17.45 3.83
CA GLY A 760 40.18 -16.65 2.98
C GLY A 760 39.59 -15.35 2.42
N ILE A 761 38.32 -15.04 2.67
CA ILE A 761 37.62 -13.88 2.08
C ILE A 761 37.66 -12.65 3.01
N THR A 762 37.84 -12.84 4.33
CA THR A 762 37.81 -11.74 5.31
C THR A 762 38.99 -10.76 5.20
N THR A 763 40.16 -11.18 4.74
CA THR A 763 41.34 -10.30 4.64
C THR A 763 41.30 -9.34 3.46
N ILE A 764 40.46 -9.58 2.45
CA ILE A 764 40.24 -8.63 1.35
C ILE A 764 39.36 -7.49 1.87
N ALA A 765 38.29 -7.79 2.61
CA ALA A 765 37.40 -6.77 3.20
C ALA A 765 38.10 -5.76 4.15
N GLU A 766 39.16 -6.15 4.86
CA GLU A 766 39.89 -5.25 5.79
C GLU A 766 40.75 -4.19 5.07
N GLU A 767 41.19 -4.45 3.83
CA GLU A 767 41.89 -3.44 3.01
C GLU A 767 40.92 -2.49 2.30
N PHE A 768 39.69 -2.94 2.04
CA PHE A 768 38.62 -2.20 1.38
C PHE A 768 37.98 -1.11 2.27
N ALA A 769 37.94 -1.32 3.60
CA ALA A 769 37.47 -0.32 4.56
C ALA A 769 38.33 0.96 4.61
N ILE A 770 39.59 0.88 4.17
CA ILE A 770 40.57 1.98 4.28
C ILE A 770 40.55 2.89 3.04
N ILE A 771 40.02 2.43 1.90
CA ILE A 771 40.04 3.18 0.63
C ILE A 771 38.69 3.86 0.32
N GLY A 772 37.58 3.34 0.86
CA GLY A 772 36.23 3.85 0.59
C GLY A 772 35.59 4.73 1.69
N GLY A 773 36.16 4.83 2.89
CA GLY A 773 35.50 5.59 3.97
C GLY A 773 34.11 5.09 4.39
N PHE A 774 33.79 3.82 4.09
CA PHE A 774 32.54 3.14 4.44
C PHE A 774 32.79 2.02 5.47
N ASP A 775 31.89 1.91 6.46
CA ASP A 775 31.92 0.90 7.53
C ASP A 775 31.26 -0.42 7.05
N PRO A 776 32.02 -1.52 6.89
CA PRO A 776 31.49 -2.79 6.36
C PRO A 776 30.61 -3.58 7.33
N LEU A 777 30.53 -3.18 8.61
CA LEU A 777 29.87 -3.99 9.65
C LEU A 777 28.34 -4.05 9.57
N ASN A 778 27.71 -3.19 8.77
CA ASN A 778 26.25 -3.22 8.53
C ASN A 778 25.84 -3.90 7.21
N PHE A 779 26.78 -4.36 6.38
CA PHE A 779 26.49 -4.82 5.01
C PHE A 779 26.38 -6.35 4.87
N PHE A 780 26.67 -7.12 5.93
CA PHE A 780 26.61 -8.59 5.91
C PHE A 780 25.31 -9.19 6.48
N VAL A 781 24.25 -8.38 6.64
CA VAL A 781 22.92 -8.87 7.04
C VAL A 781 21.88 -8.47 5.99
N THR A 782 22.05 -8.93 4.75
CA THR A 782 20.99 -9.17 3.76
C THR A 782 21.58 -9.80 2.49
N SER A 783 22.38 -10.87 2.62
CA SER A 783 22.60 -11.75 1.46
C SER A 783 21.37 -12.63 1.29
N ALA A 784 20.84 -12.68 0.07
CA ALA A 784 19.64 -13.38 -0.39
C ALA A 784 19.69 -14.92 -0.25
N ALA A 785 19.91 -15.43 0.96
CA ALA A 785 19.82 -16.84 1.32
C ALA A 785 19.00 -17.12 2.60
N GLU A 786 18.57 -16.10 3.35
CA GLU A 786 17.78 -16.31 4.58
C GLU A 786 16.27 -16.00 4.46
N ASN A 787 15.79 -15.41 3.35
CA ASN A 787 14.35 -15.16 3.16
C ASN A 787 13.61 -16.23 2.31
N LEU A 788 14.26 -17.34 1.94
CA LEU A 788 13.64 -18.47 1.25
C LEU A 788 13.46 -19.73 2.12
N LEU A 789 13.70 -19.65 3.44
CA LEU A 789 13.59 -20.79 4.37
C LEU A 789 12.65 -20.55 5.57
N GLN A 790 11.68 -19.64 5.45
CA GLN A 790 10.63 -19.45 6.47
C GLN A 790 9.24 -19.93 6.04
N TYR A 791 9.19 -20.94 5.17
CA TYR A 791 8.03 -21.80 4.98
C TYR A 791 8.47 -23.26 5.17
N ASP A 792 7.74 -23.99 6.02
CA ASP A 792 7.88 -25.40 6.42
C ASP A 792 8.73 -25.75 7.66
N LEU A 793 8.17 -25.41 8.82
CA LEU A 793 8.31 -26.22 10.04
C LEU A 793 7.03 -27.05 10.27
N CYS A 794 6.93 -28.21 9.62
CA CYS A 794 6.08 -29.31 10.08
C CYS A 794 6.67 -30.69 9.72
N ALA A 795 7.23 -31.35 10.76
CA ALA A 795 7.22 -32.80 11.02
C ALA A 795 7.95 -33.80 10.08
N PHE A 796 9.17 -34.16 10.50
CA PHE A 796 9.71 -35.51 10.77
C PHE A 796 9.30 -36.76 9.94
N ASP A 797 10.38 -37.38 9.41
CA ASP A 797 10.73 -38.82 9.37
C ASP A 797 10.20 -39.80 8.31
N ASN A 798 11.20 -40.49 7.72
CA ASN A 798 11.21 -41.79 7.03
C ASN A 798 10.77 -41.84 5.55
N CYS A 799 11.75 -41.95 4.64
CA CYS A 799 12.15 -43.24 4.05
C CYS A 799 13.19 -43.05 2.94
N CYS A 800 14.30 -43.79 3.06
CA CYS A 800 15.16 -44.14 1.93
C CYS A 800 14.38 -44.93 0.85
N ASN A 801 14.90 -44.84 -0.39
CA ASN A 801 14.79 -45.77 -1.53
C ASN A 801 13.87 -45.42 -2.73
N PHE A 802 14.56 -45.24 -3.86
CA PHE A 802 14.18 -45.54 -5.27
C PHE A 802 13.00 -44.79 -5.91
N TYR A 803 13.28 -43.91 -6.89
CA TYR A 803 13.09 -44.20 -8.32
C TYR A 803 13.62 -43.05 -9.22
N ASN A 804 14.31 -43.45 -10.29
CA ASN A 804 14.83 -42.66 -11.42
C ASN A 804 13.75 -41.78 -12.11
N PRO A 805 14.12 -40.64 -12.72
CA PRO A 805 13.54 -40.25 -13.99
C PRO A 805 14.59 -40.27 -15.14
N PRO A 806 14.17 -40.58 -16.38
CA PRO A 806 15.06 -40.66 -17.54
C PRO A 806 15.22 -39.31 -18.23
N TYR A 807 16.40 -39.10 -18.85
CA TYR A 807 16.62 -38.21 -20.01
C TYR A 807 16.26 -36.71 -19.88
N MET A 808 17.21 -35.90 -19.42
CA MET A 808 17.42 -34.56 -20.00
C MET A 808 18.59 -34.65 -20.99
N MET A 809 18.25 -34.82 -22.27
CA MET A 809 19.14 -34.49 -23.38
C MET A 809 18.61 -33.22 -24.04
N GLY A 810 19.44 -32.19 -24.12
CA GLY A 810 19.30 -31.12 -25.10
C GLY A 810 18.72 -29.79 -24.59
N TYR A 811 19.52 -29.05 -23.82
CA TYR A 811 19.42 -27.58 -23.74
C TYR A 811 20.81 -26.95 -23.93
N ASP A 812 21.51 -27.37 -25.00
CA ASP A 812 22.65 -26.65 -25.57
C ASP A 812 22.20 -26.12 -26.94
N ARG A 813 21.64 -24.89 -26.96
CA ARG A 813 21.46 -23.97 -28.12
C ARG A 813 20.34 -22.93 -27.88
N ILE A 814 20.33 -22.25 -26.74
CA ILE A 814 19.53 -21.01 -26.55
C ILE A 814 20.46 -19.91 -26.04
N ALA A 815 21.53 -19.63 -26.78
CA ALA A 815 22.51 -18.59 -26.45
C ALA A 815 22.56 -17.46 -27.51
N TYR A 816 21.49 -17.29 -28.30
CA TYR A 816 21.47 -16.30 -29.39
C TYR A 816 20.07 -15.72 -29.71
N HIS A 817 19.05 -15.98 -28.87
CA HIS A 817 17.65 -15.68 -29.21
C HIS A 817 16.84 -14.89 -28.18
N CYS A 818 17.35 -14.54 -27.00
CA CYS A 818 16.56 -13.74 -26.04
C CYS A 818 16.37 -12.28 -26.49
N CYS A 819 17.40 -11.55 -26.95
CA CYS A 819 17.22 -10.18 -27.47
C CYS A 819 16.52 -10.09 -28.84
N LYS A 820 16.25 -11.23 -29.51
CA LYS A 820 15.60 -11.25 -30.84
C LYS A 820 14.14 -11.71 -30.81
N ALA A 821 13.64 -12.15 -29.66
CA ALA A 821 12.27 -12.63 -29.51
C ALA A 821 11.25 -11.52 -29.17
N ALA A 822 11.69 -10.25 -29.08
CA ALA A 822 10.85 -9.06 -28.95
C ALA A 822 10.84 -8.20 -30.24
N LYS A 823 10.80 -8.84 -31.42
CA LYS A 823 10.61 -8.19 -32.74
C LYS A 823 9.38 -8.72 -33.46
#